data_AF-A0A5A7QQ28-F1
#
_entry.id   AF-A0A5A7QQ28-F1
#
_cell.length_a   1.000
_cell.length_b   1.000
_cell.length_c   1.000
_cell.angle_alpha   90.00
_cell.angle_beta   90.00
_cell.angle_gamma   90.00
#
_symmetry.space_group_name_H-M   'P 1'
#
loop_
_entity.id
_entity.type
_entity.pdbx_description
1 polymer ?
#
loop_
_entity_poly.entity_id
_entity_poly.type
_entity_poly.pdbx_seq_one_letter_code
_entity_poly.pdbx_strand_id
1 'polypeptide(L)'
;MMSRSYTNLLDLASGNFPVMGREKERKRFPRIMTVPGNIVELDDEQANSVTSENPSSVAGDRMIIVANLLPLKAKRRPDNKGWSFSWNEDSLLLRVKDGLPEDMEVLYVGSLPVDVDPIEQDDVANYLLEKFKCVPAFLPPNLLEKYYHGFCKKQLWPLFHYMLPFSVDHGGRFDRSMWEAYVSANKMFSQKVIEVLNPEDDFVWIHDYHLMVLPTILRRRFVRLRMGFFLHSPFPSSEIYRSLPVREEILKALLNSDLIGFHTFDYARHFLSCCSRMLGLEYQSKRGYIGLEYYGRTVGIKIMPVGIHMGHIESVIRQADKELKVDELNRQFEGKMVLLGVDDMDIFKGINLKLLAFENMLRQHPNWQGRAVLVQIANPSRGEGIELEEILAEIEETCKRVNKEFGRSGYEPIVFIHRPISISERMAYYTIAECVVVTAVRDGMNLTPYEYIICREGVSGANTGLSLVGPKKSMLVVSEFIGCSPSLSGAIRVNPWNVESTAEAMNESISMAESEKELRHEKHYRYVSTHDVAFWSRSFLQDMERTCADHFRKRCWGIGLGFGFRVVALDPNFRKLSIDDIVAAYCRSKSRAILLDYDGTLMPQNQIVKTPGPQVLSLLNRLCGDPKNIVFMVSGRGRDSLNSWFLPCKNLGLAAEHGYFLRTKDVWNSLRTHFQNFYALPKGHLNDVWFLKDGCTACINLEEF
;
A
#
# COMPACT_ATOMS: atom_id res chain seq x y z
N MET A 1 -28.97 -6.59 27.97
CA MET A 1 -27.84 -7.56 28.14
C MET A 1 -26.92 -7.45 26.93
N MET A 2 -25.83 -6.68 27.03
CA MET A 2 -24.82 -6.61 25.97
C MET A 2 -23.80 -7.73 26.15
N SER A 3 -23.72 -8.64 25.17
CA SER A 3 -22.73 -9.71 25.15
C SER A 3 -21.34 -9.13 24.86
N ARG A 4 -20.49 -9.10 25.88
CA ARG A 4 -19.05 -8.88 25.75
C ARG A 4 -18.40 -10.18 25.30
N SER A 5 -18.11 -10.30 24.01
CA SER A 5 -17.15 -11.27 23.49
C SER A 5 -16.32 -10.57 22.42
N TYR A 6 -15.21 -9.98 22.86
CA TYR A 6 -14.20 -9.37 21.99
C TYR A 6 -13.11 -10.41 21.75
N THR A 7 -13.18 -11.12 20.62
CA THR A 7 -12.09 -12.01 20.20
C THR A 7 -10.88 -11.17 19.78
N ASN A 8 -9.72 -11.48 20.36
CA ASN A 8 -8.47 -10.77 20.12
C ASN A 8 -8.04 -10.99 18.66
N LEU A 9 -7.61 -9.93 17.97
CA LEU A 9 -7.09 -10.03 16.59
C LEU A 9 -5.88 -10.99 16.51
N LEU A 10 -5.18 -11.17 17.64
CA LEU A 10 -4.10 -12.14 17.82
C LEU A 10 -4.59 -13.60 17.80
N ASP A 11 -5.79 -13.90 18.32
CA ASP A 11 -6.37 -15.25 18.30
C ASP A 11 -6.84 -15.63 16.88
N LEU A 12 -7.17 -14.63 16.06
CA LEU A 12 -7.53 -14.82 14.65
C LEU A 12 -6.29 -14.85 13.75
N ALA A 13 -5.21 -14.17 14.15
CA ALA A 13 -3.89 -14.33 13.55
C ALA A 13 -3.23 -15.67 13.91
N SER A 14 -3.69 -16.40 14.93
CA SER A 14 -3.19 -17.75 15.28
C SER A 14 -3.99 -18.91 14.65
N GLY A 15 -5.11 -18.62 13.95
CA GLY A 15 -5.89 -19.63 13.22
C GLY A 15 -6.73 -20.57 14.10
N ASN A 16 -6.83 -20.32 15.40
CA ASN A 16 -7.60 -21.16 16.32
C ASN A 16 -9.04 -20.62 16.49
N PHE A 17 -10.03 -21.44 16.13
CA PHE A 17 -11.41 -21.27 16.60
C PHE A 17 -11.54 -21.92 17.97
N PRO A 18 -11.76 -21.19 19.08
CA PRO A 18 -12.02 -21.84 20.35
C PRO A 18 -13.47 -22.31 20.41
N VAL A 19 -13.64 -23.63 20.57
CA VAL A 19 -14.84 -24.25 21.11
C VAL A 19 -15.07 -23.69 22.51
N MET A 20 -16.28 -23.20 22.79
CA MET A 20 -16.63 -22.63 24.09
C MET A 20 -16.47 -23.67 25.21
N GLY A 21 -15.47 -23.47 26.09
CA GLY A 21 -15.33 -24.14 27.38
C GLY A 21 -15.18 -23.12 28.49
N ARG A 22 -16.06 -23.19 29.50
CA ARG A 22 -16.05 -22.33 30.69
C ARG A 22 -14.86 -22.67 31.58
N GLU A 23 -14.02 -21.69 31.91
CA GLU A 23 -13.32 -21.69 33.20
C GLU A 23 -12.99 -20.27 33.69
N LYS A 24 -13.20 -20.05 34.98
CA LYS A 24 -13.10 -18.77 35.69
C LYS A 24 -11.74 -18.69 36.38
N GLU A 25 -10.92 -17.69 36.05
CA GLU A 25 -9.89 -17.21 36.98
C GLU A 25 -9.87 -15.68 37.09
N ARG A 26 -9.77 -15.22 38.34
CA ARG A 26 -9.78 -13.82 38.77
C ARG A 26 -8.34 -13.29 38.83
N LYS A 27 -8.06 -12.13 38.20
CA LYS A 27 -6.92 -11.27 38.58
C LYS A 27 -7.34 -9.78 38.61
N ARG A 28 -6.75 -9.07 39.58
CA ARG A 28 -7.04 -7.69 40.03
C ARG A 28 -6.48 -6.62 39.06
N PHE A 29 -7.22 -5.51 38.92
CA PHE A 29 -6.81 -4.29 38.20
C PHE A 29 -6.42 -3.16 39.17
N PRO A 30 -5.52 -2.22 38.78
CA PRO A 30 -5.40 -0.91 39.40
C PRO A 30 -6.33 0.13 38.74
N ARG A 31 -6.63 1.17 39.51
CA ARG A 31 -7.72 2.16 39.34
C ARG A 31 -7.52 3.11 38.16
N ILE A 32 -8.59 3.32 37.39
CA ILE A 32 -8.74 4.41 36.40
C ILE A 32 -9.86 5.33 36.90
N MET A 33 -9.62 6.64 36.78
CA MET A 33 -10.58 7.71 37.07
C MET A 33 -11.71 7.72 36.03
N THR A 34 -12.94 7.54 36.50
CA THR A 34 -14.19 7.60 35.73
C THR A 34 -14.81 8.99 35.77
N VAL A 35 -15.29 9.48 34.62
CA VAL A 35 -16.35 10.51 34.53
C VAL A 35 -17.64 9.79 34.08
N PRO A 36 -18.82 10.03 34.70
CA PRO A 36 -20.00 9.20 34.50
C PRO A 36 -20.92 9.71 33.38
N GLY A 37 -21.55 8.77 32.67
CA GLY A 37 -22.64 9.05 31.74
C GLY A 37 -23.40 7.76 31.39
N ASN A 38 -24.43 7.45 32.19
CA ASN A 38 -25.52 6.53 31.82
C ASN A 38 -26.58 7.32 31.04
N ILE A 39 -27.29 6.65 30.11
CA ILE A 39 -28.70 6.79 29.67
C ILE A 39 -28.78 5.98 28.36
N VAL A 40 -29.34 4.76 28.31
CA VAL A 40 -30.77 4.38 28.19
C VAL A 40 -31.46 5.05 26.99
N GLU A 41 -31.68 4.25 25.95
CA GLU A 41 -32.55 4.54 24.81
C GLU A 41 -33.97 4.85 25.28
N LEU A 42 -34.61 5.88 24.73
CA LEU A 42 -36.04 5.94 24.41
C LEU A 42 -36.33 7.10 23.43
N ASP A 43 -37.32 6.86 22.58
CA ASP A 43 -37.83 7.64 21.45
C ASP A 43 -38.36 9.06 21.78
N ASP A 44 -38.54 9.80 20.67
CA ASP A 44 -39.54 10.83 20.37
C ASP A 44 -39.20 12.33 20.40
N GLU A 45 -39.97 12.99 19.53
CA GLU A 45 -39.80 14.24 18.80
C GLU A 45 -39.82 15.55 19.62
N GLN A 46 -39.30 16.59 18.94
CA GLN A 46 -39.53 18.03 19.11
C GLN A 46 -38.87 18.83 20.27
N ALA A 47 -38.07 19.80 19.82
CA ALA A 47 -37.96 21.20 20.27
C ALA A 47 -36.67 21.64 21.01
N ASN A 48 -35.93 22.47 20.27
CA ASN A 48 -35.25 23.72 20.67
C ASN A 48 -34.03 23.69 21.60
N SER A 49 -32.87 23.82 20.94
CA SER A 49 -31.79 24.78 21.18
C SER A 49 -31.53 25.25 22.63
N VAL A 50 -30.38 24.82 23.17
CA VAL A 50 -29.53 25.70 23.97
C VAL A 50 -28.09 25.44 23.57
N THR A 51 -27.54 26.36 22.78
CA THR A 51 -26.12 26.42 22.39
C THR A 51 -25.27 26.81 23.61
N SER A 52 -24.30 25.98 23.97
CA SER A 52 -23.20 26.41 24.82
C SER A 52 -22.16 27.13 23.97
N GLU A 53 -22.10 28.44 24.08
CA GLU A 53 -21.07 29.27 23.46
C GLU A 53 -19.71 29.05 24.14
N ASN A 54 -18.80 28.42 23.41
CA ASN A 54 -17.37 28.60 23.56
C ASN A 54 -16.80 28.74 22.13
N PRO A 55 -16.34 29.93 21.70
CA PRO A 55 -15.79 30.12 20.36
C PRO A 55 -14.28 29.85 20.34
N SER A 56 -13.85 28.84 19.58
CA SER A 56 -12.58 28.74 18.80
C SER A 56 -12.27 27.26 18.53
N SER A 57 -12.00 26.78 17.32
CA SER A 57 -11.58 27.38 16.05
C SER A 57 -12.39 26.76 14.91
N VAL A 58 -12.43 27.40 13.74
CA VAL A 58 -13.09 26.87 12.53
C VAL A 58 -12.65 25.41 12.31
N ALA A 59 -13.58 24.46 12.39
CA ALA A 59 -13.27 23.03 12.27
C ALA A 59 -12.85 22.72 10.83
N GLY A 60 -11.55 22.83 10.56
CA GLY A 60 -10.93 22.37 9.32
C GLY A 60 -10.69 20.86 9.38
N ASP A 61 -10.79 20.20 8.22
CA ASP A 61 -10.34 18.81 8.08
C ASP A 61 -8.86 18.70 8.52
N ARG A 62 -8.49 17.60 9.18
CA ARG A 62 -7.10 17.31 9.58
C ARG A 62 -6.56 16.09 8.85
N MET A 63 -5.23 16.02 8.73
CA MET A 63 -4.54 14.88 8.14
C MET A 63 -3.66 14.19 9.17
N ILE A 64 -3.86 12.89 9.37
CA ILE A 64 -3.00 12.03 10.18
C ILE A 64 -2.15 11.18 9.23
N ILE A 65 -0.86 11.50 9.14
CA ILE A 65 0.14 10.73 8.39
C ILE A 65 0.66 9.60 9.28
N VAL A 66 0.50 8.35 8.85
CA VAL A 66 0.92 7.17 9.61
C VAL A 66 2.00 6.41 8.84
N ALA A 67 3.16 6.23 9.44
CA ALA A 67 4.28 5.51 8.82
C ALA A 67 5.08 4.72 9.85
N ASN A 68 5.98 3.84 9.39
CA ASN A 68 6.80 3.05 10.31
C ASN A 68 7.65 3.95 11.23
N LEU A 69 8.30 4.98 10.68
CA LEU A 69 9.13 5.92 11.43
C LEU A 69 8.54 7.33 11.40
N LEU A 70 8.61 8.02 12.53
CA LEU A 70 8.36 9.46 12.59
C LEU A 70 9.42 10.20 11.75
N PRO A 71 9.08 11.35 11.14
CA PRO A 71 10.03 12.20 10.43
C PRO A 71 10.94 13.00 11.39
N LEU A 72 11.51 12.33 12.40
CA LEU A 72 12.33 12.94 13.44
C LEU A 72 13.70 12.26 13.53
N LYS A 73 14.71 13.06 13.90
CA LYS A 73 15.98 12.59 14.41
C LYS A 73 15.89 12.63 15.94
N ALA A 74 16.26 11.53 16.59
CA ALA A 74 16.24 11.40 18.04
C ALA A 74 17.63 10.98 18.53
N LYS A 75 18.16 11.68 19.54
CA LYS A 75 19.46 11.36 20.16
C LYS A 75 19.37 11.50 21.68
N ARG A 76 19.96 10.55 22.41
CA ARG A 76 20.18 10.71 23.86
C ARG A 76 21.10 11.90 24.09
N ARG A 77 20.77 12.77 25.06
CA ARG A 77 21.64 13.88 25.42
C ARG A 77 22.93 13.36 26.06
N PRO A 78 24.08 14.05 25.88
CA PRO A 78 25.36 13.62 26.47
C PRO A 78 25.35 13.51 28.00
N ASP A 79 24.45 14.22 28.67
CA ASP A 79 24.27 14.17 30.13
C ASP A 79 23.47 12.95 30.61
N ASN A 80 22.98 12.11 29.68
CA ASN A 80 22.06 10.99 29.91
C ASN A 80 20.74 11.34 30.63
N LYS A 81 20.40 12.63 30.78
CA LYS A 81 19.21 13.10 31.50
C LYS A 81 18.01 13.39 30.60
N GLY A 82 18.05 13.01 29.33
CA GLY A 82 16.90 13.11 28.44
C GLY A 82 17.27 13.02 26.96
N TRP A 83 16.36 13.52 26.12
CA TRP A 83 16.40 13.37 24.67
C TRP A 83 16.53 14.72 23.94
N SER A 84 17.19 14.68 22.79
CA SER A 84 17.23 15.77 21.82
C SER A 84 16.51 15.32 20.56
N PHE A 85 15.54 16.12 20.12
CA PHE A 85 14.73 15.85 18.94
C PHE A 85 14.84 16.99 17.95
N SER A 86 14.92 16.65 16.67
CA SER A 86 14.82 17.61 15.57
C SER A 86 14.10 16.97 14.39
N TRP A 87 13.56 17.80 13.50
CA TRP A 87 12.99 17.31 12.25
C TRP A 87 14.04 16.58 11.41
N ASN A 88 13.64 15.46 10.83
CA ASN A 88 14.39 14.84 9.76
C ASN A 88 14.03 15.54 8.45
N GLU A 89 14.75 16.61 8.12
CA GLU A 89 14.53 17.41 6.90
C GLU A 89 14.63 16.59 5.60
N ASP A 90 15.31 15.44 5.65
CA ASP A 90 15.49 14.50 4.54
C ASP A 90 14.28 13.56 4.36
N SER A 91 13.34 13.57 5.31
CA SER A 91 12.16 12.71 5.27
C SER A 91 11.15 13.20 4.24
N LEU A 92 10.85 12.36 3.25
CA LEU A 92 9.76 12.58 2.30
C LEU A 92 8.44 12.87 3.02
N LEU A 93 8.16 12.14 4.10
CA LEU A 93 6.90 12.23 4.84
C LEU A 93 6.71 13.58 5.51
N LEU A 94 7.80 14.25 5.91
CA LEU A 94 7.74 15.61 6.44
C LEU A 94 7.23 16.62 5.41
N ARG A 95 7.54 16.39 4.13
CA ARG A 95 7.27 17.30 3.02
C ARG A 95 5.86 17.14 2.45
N VAL A 96 5.12 16.11 2.88
CA VAL A 96 3.75 15.86 2.42
C VAL A 96 2.84 17.02 2.75
N LYS A 97 3.04 17.65 3.93
CA LYS A 97 2.27 18.81 4.38
C LYS A 97 2.32 19.99 3.39
N ASP A 98 3.39 20.12 2.62
CA ASP A 98 3.62 21.29 1.74
C ASP A 98 2.66 21.31 0.52
N GLY A 99 1.98 20.19 0.25
CA GLY A 99 0.91 20.13 -0.76
C GLY A 99 -0.51 20.04 -0.18
N LEU A 100 -0.66 20.05 1.14
CA LEU A 100 -1.97 20.09 1.80
C LEU A 100 -2.43 21.55 1.97
N PRO A 101 -3.73 21.80 2.22
CA PRO A 101 -4.22 23.16 2.52
C PRO A 101 -3.47 23.78 3.70
N GLU A 102 -3.20 25.09 3.66
CA GLU A 102 -2.41 25.80 4.69
C GLU A 102 -3.05 25.76 6.08
N ASP A 103 -4.37 25.65 6.14
CA ASP A 103 -5.19 25.58 7.35
C ASP A 103 -5.43 24.13 7.84
N MET A 104 -5.02 23.11 7.08
CA MET A 104 -5.14 21.71 7.46
C MET A 104 -4.08 21.33 8.48
N GLU A 105 -4.49 20.98 9.70
CA GLU A 105 -3.57 20.46 10.71
C GLU A 105 -3.04 19.09 10.28
N VAL A 106 -1.72 18.90 10.39
CA VAL A 106 -1.05 17.62 10.08
C VAL A 106 -0.43 17.03 11.33
N LEU A 107 -0.84 15.81 11.67
CA LEU A 107 -0.24 15.01 12.73
C LEU A 107 0.51 13.82 12.14
N TYR A 108 1.58 13.41 12.82
CA TYR A 108 2.39 12.25 12.41
C TYR A 108 2.32 11.16 13.47
N VAL A 109 2.05 9.93 13.05
CA VAL A 109 2.09 8.74 13.92
C VAL A 109 3.16 7.79 13.38
N GLY A 110 4.11 7.40 14.23
CA GLY A 110 5.28 6.63 13.81
C GLY A 110 6.09 6.10 14.99
N SER A 111 6.99 5.13 14.81
CA SER A 111 7.99 4.79 15.82
C SER A 111 9.20 5.73 15.75
N LEU A 112 10.04 5.71 16.78
CA LEU A 112 11.32 6.41 16.79
C LEU A 112 12.45 5.47 16.36
N PRO A 113 13.55 5.98 15.76
CA PRO A 113 14.72 5.17 15.40
C PRO A 113 15.60 4.82 16.61
N VAL A 114 15.08 4.96 17.83
CA VAL A 114 15.77 4.75 19.11
C VAL A 114 14.82 4.06 20.08
N ASP A 115 15.38 3.25 20.98
CA ASP A 115 14.62 2.68 22.09
C ASP A 115 14.52 3.68 23.23
N VAL A 116 13.30 3.87 23.75
CA VAL A 116 13.00 4.82 24.84
C VAL A 116 12.49 4.02 26.02
N ASP A 117 13.16 4.19 27.17
CA ASP A 117 12.82 3.47 28.40
C ASP A 117 11.36 3.73 28.77
N PRO A 118 10.57 2.69 29.15
CA PRO A 118 9.18 2.84 29.55
C PRO A 118 8.90 3.96 30.56
N ILE A 119 9.84 4.27 31.47
CA ILE A 119 9.65 5.36 32.44
C ILE A 119 9.68 6.76 31.82
N GLU A 120 10.30 6.91 30.65
CA GLU A 120 10.45 8.18 29.93
C GLU A 120 9.41 8.35 28.81
N GLN A 121 8.65 7.30 28.47
CA GLN A 121 7.80 7.27 27.27
C GLN A 121 6.68 8.30 27.31
N ASP A 122 6.03 8.53 28.45
CA ASP A 122 4.94 9.49 28.58
C ASP A 122 5.45 10.93 28.40
N ASP A 123 6.59 11.27 29.03
CA ASP A 123 7.22 12.59 28.91
C ASP A 123 7.66 12.86 27.47
N VAL A 124 8.28 11.86 26.82
CA VAL A 124 8.67 11.93 25.41
C VAL A 124 7.44 12.09 24.51
N ALA A 125 6.39 11.31 24.72
CA ALA A 125 5.17 11.39 23.91
C ALA A 125 4.49 12.76 24.01
N ASN A 126 4.37 13.31 25.22
CA ASN A 126 3.80 14.63 25.45
C ASN A 126 4.64 15.72 24.78
N TYR A 127 5.97 15.66 24.94
CA TYR A 127 6.88 16.62 24.31
C TYR A 127 6.80 16.58 22.78
N LEU A 128 6.77 15.38 22.19
CA LEU A 128 6.70 15.21 20.73
C LEU A 128 5.35 15.67 20.16
N LEU A 129 4.25 15.43 20.87
CA LEU A 129 2.93 15.90 20.43
C LEU A 129 2.85 17.43 20.48
N GLU A 130 3.31 18.06 21.57
CA GLU A 130 3.24 19.51 21.75
C GLU A 130 4.16 20.25 20.77
N LYS A 131 5.42 19.81 20.62
CA LYS A 131 6.44 20.53 19.85
C LYS A 131 6.49 20.15 18.38
N PHE A 132 6.15 18.90 18.05
CA PHE A 132 6.31 18.35 16.71
C PHE A 132 5.01 17.81 16.11
N LYS A 133 3.88 17.81 16.83
CA LYS A 133 2.63 17.16 16.36
C LYS A 133 2.86 15.68 16.01
N CYS A 134 3.79 15.04 16.71
CA CYS A 134 4.20 13.66 16.49
C CYS A 134 3.73 12.78 17.65
N VAL A 135 3.10 11.66 17.35
CA VAL A 135 2.65 10.64 18.30
C VAL A 135 3.53 9.41 18.16
N PRO A 136 4.43 9.13 19.11
CA PRO A 136 5.33 7.99 19.03
C PRO A 136 4.62 6.66 19.34
N ALA A 137 4.83 5.67 18.48
CA ALA A 137 4.55 4.26 18.74
C ALA A 137 5.81 3.58 19.27
N PHE A 138 5.90 3.43 20.59
CA PHE A 138 7.02 2.72 21.23
C PHE A 138 6.87 1.21 21.06
N LEU A 139 7.66 0.62 20.16
CA LEU A 139 7.64 -0.82 19.91
C LEU A 139 8.68 -1.50 20.80
N PRO A 140 8.29 -2.51 21.60
CA PRO A 140 9.25 -3.29 22.39
C PRO A 140 10.34 -3.92 21.51
N PRO A 141 11.61 -3.99 21.96
CA PRO A 141 12.71 -4.47 21.12
C PRO A 141 12.48 -5.87 20.53
N ASN A 142 11.93 -6.80 21.31
CA ASN A 142 11.60 -8.15 20.84
C ASN A 142 10.49 -8.16 19.77
N LEU A 143 9.56 -7.21 19.84
CA LEU A 143 8.52 -7.03 18.81
C LEU A 143 9.14 -6.42 17.56
N LEU A 144 9.96 -5.38 17.69
CA LEU A 144 10.65 -4.71 16.60
C LEU A 144 11.51 -5.71 15.79
N GLU A 145 12.22 -6.60 16.47
CA GLU A 145 13.02 -7.65 15.84
C GLU A 145 12.16 -8.54 14.94
N LYS A 146 11.05 -9.08 15.44
CA LYS A 146 10.19 -9.98 14.65
C LYS A 146 9.37 -9.26 13.59
N TYR A 147 8.91 -8.04 13.87
CA TYR A 147 8.09 -7.24 12.97
C TYR A 147 8.91 -6.60 11.85
N TYR A 148 9.93 -5.82 12.20
CA TYR A 148 10.67 -5.00 11.26
C TYR A 148 11.81 -5.82 10.61
N HIS A 149 12.72 -6.37 11.41
CA HIS A 149 13.82 -7.16 10.86
C HIS A 149 13.34 -8.51 10.32
N GLY A 150 12.41 -9.18 11.01
CA GLY A 150 11.78 -10.43 10.58
C GLY A 150 10.80 -10.24 9.41
N PHE A 151 9.55 -9.88 9.68
CA PHE A 151 8.50 -9.89 8.66
C PHE A 151 8.73 -8.85 7.55
N CYS A 152 9.05 -7.60 7.91
CA CYS A 152 9.19 -6.53 6.92
C CYS A 152 10.44 -6.71 6.05
N LYS A 153 11.62 -6.92 6.66
CA LYS A 153 12.90 -6.96 5.92
C LYS A 153 13.32 -8.35 5.42
N LYS A 154 12.93 -9.44 6.09
CA LYS A 154 13.26 -10.80 5.62
C LYS A 154 12.16 -11.46 4.78
N GLN A 155 10.89 -11.05 4.90
CA GLN A 155 9.79 -11.62 4.10
C GLN A 155 9.21 -10.66 3.05
N LEU A 156 8.66 -9.51 3.46
CA LEU A 156 7.96 -8.60 2.53
C LEU A 156 8.92 -7.92 1.54
N TRP A 157 10.03 -7.37 2.04
CA TRP A 157 10.99 -6.64 1.21
C TRP A 157 11.56 -7.50 0.07
N PRO A 158 12.12 -8.71 0.31
CA PRO A 158 12.61 -9.56 -0.76
C PRO A 158 11.51 -9.97 -1.74
N LEU A 159 10.34 -10.36 -1.22
CA LEU A 159 9.21 -10.78 -2.05
C LEU A 159 8.74 -9.66 -3.00
N PHE A 160 8.62 -8.44 -2.49
CA PHE A 160 8.19 -7.28 -3.29
C PHE A 160 9.23 -6.88 -4.33
N HIS A 161 10.49 -7.26 -4.11
CA HIS A 161 11.61 -7.08 -5.03
C HIS A 161 11.94 -8.36 -5.83
N TYR A 162 10.96 -9.26 -5.98
CA TYR A 162 11.03 -10.45 -6.85
C TYR A 162 12.05 -11.52 -6.42
N MET A 163 12.50 -11.49 -5.17
CA MET A 163 13.28 -12.58 -4.59
C MET A 163 12.34 -13.57 -3.90
N LEU A 164 12.24 -14.77 -4.47
CA LEU A 164 11.51 -15.88 -3.85
C LEU A 164 12.39 -16.58 -2.80
N PRO A 165 11.79 -17.12 -1.74
CA PRO A 165 12.53 -17.84 -0.72
C PRO A 165 12.90 -19.25 -1.21
N PHE A 166 13.98 -19.37 -1.99
CA PHE A 166 14.42 -20.64 -2.57
C PHE A 166 15.23 -21.52 -1.60
N SER A 167 15.89 -20.91 -0.60
CA SER A 167 16.70 -21.61 0.40
C SER A 167 16.36 -21.12 1.82
N VAL A 168 16.89 -21.81 2.83
CA VAL A 168 16.77 -21.34 4.23
C VAL A 168 17.49 -19.99 4.40
N ASP A 169 18.57 -19.80 3.65
CA ASP A 169 19.42 -18.62 3.70
C ASP A 169 18.79 -17.45 2.91
N HIS A 170 18.20 -17.71 1.73
CA HIS A 170 17.52 -16.70 0.92
C HIS A 170 16.02 -16.65 1.28
N GLY A 171 15.61 -15.67 2.10
CA GLY A 171 14.20 -15.35 2.38
C GLY A 171 13.51 -16.19 3.46
N GLY A 172 14.11 -17.29 3.91
CA GLY A 172 13.63 -18.12 5.01
C GLY A 172 12.27 -18.80 4.79
N ARG A 173 11.96 -19.83 5.59
CA ARG A 173 10.59 -20.38 5.63
C ARG A 173 9.67 -19.36 6.30
N PHE A 174 8.42 -19.30 5.86
CA PHE A 174 7.41 -18.46 6.51
C PHE A 174 7.30 -18.79 8.00
N ASP A 175 7.61 -17.81 8.84
CA ASP A 175 7.45 -17.89 10.29
C ASP A 175 6.14 -17.19 10.70
N ARG A 176 5.20 -17.97 11.24
CA ARG A 176 3.91 -17.48 11.75
C ARG A 176 4.10 -16.45 12.87
N SER A 177 5.12 -16.61 13.71
CA SER A 177 5.38 -15.69 14.82
C SER A 177 5.82 -14.30 14.36
N MET A 178 6.48 -14.21 13.19
CA MET A 178 6.80 -12.93 12.54
C MET A 178 5.54 -12.24 12.02
N TRP A 179 4.60 -13.00 11.43
CA TRP A 179 3.30 -12.46 11.03
C TRP A 179 2.50 -11.96 12.24
N GLU A 180 2.45 -12.72 13.33
CA GLU A 180 1.78 -12.29 14.57
C GLU A 180 2.40 -11.03 15.16
N ALA A 181 3.74 -10.93 15.13
CA ALA A 181 4.45 -9.70 15.49
C ALA A 181 4.08 -8.52 14.57
N TYR A 182 3.97 -8.76 13.27
CA TYR A 182 3.55 -7.72 12.31
C TYR A 182 2.15 -7.19 12.59
N VAL A 183 1.20 -8.09 12.87
CA VAL A 183 -0.16 -7.74 13.28
C VAL A 183 -0.17 -7.01 14.63
N SER A 184 0.64 -7.45 15.59
CA SER A 184 0.76 -6.83 16.92
C SER A 184 1.33 -5.42 16.84
N ALA A 185 2.39 -5.20 16.06
CA ALA A 185 2.95 -3.88 15.82
C ALA A 185 1.90 -2.94 15.18
N ASN A 186 1.22 -3.39 14.13
CA ASN A 186 0.14 -2.62 13.50
C ASN A 186 -1.01 -2.31 14.48
N LYS A 187 -1.31 -3.19 15.43
CA LYS A 187 -2.26 -2.92 16.51
C LYS A 187 -1.77 -1.80 17.43
N MET A 188 -0.48 -1.75 17.77
CA MET A 188 0.10 -0.64 18.55
C MET A 188 0.03 0.69 17.78
N PHE A 189 0.36 0.70 16.48
CA PHE A 189 0.15 1.88 15.63
C PHE A 189 -1.32 2.33 15.62
N SER A 190 -2.26 1.38 15.52
CA SER A 190 -3.69 1.71 15.55
C SER A 190 -4.10 2.39 16.86
N GLN A 191 -3.55 1.97 18.01
CA GLN A 191 -3.85 2.60 19.29
C GLN A 191 -3.39 4.06 19.30
N LYS A 192 -2.20 4.34 18.75
CA LYS A 192 -1.65 5.69 18.64
C LYS A 192 -2.42 6.60 17.68
N VAL A 193 -2.90 6.06 16.57
CA VAL A 193 -3.82 6.81 15.69
C VAL A 193 -5.11 7.16 16.44
N ILE A 194 -5.69 6.18 17.14
CA ILE A 194 -6.97 6.35 17.86
C ILE A 194 -6.88 7.37 18.99
N GLU A 195 -5.72 7.51 19.65
CA GLU A 195 -5.50 8.49 20.72
C GLU A 195 -5.74 9.95 20.26
N VAL A 196 -5.51 10.25 18.98
CA VAL A 196 -5.62 11.63 18.43
C VAL A 196 -6.70 11.81 17.37
N LEU A 197 -7.35 10.71 16.94
CA LEU A 197 -8.30 10.68 15.85
C LEU A 197 -9.66 11.30 16.23
N ASN A 198 -10.13 12.23 15.39
CA ASN A 198 -11.53 12.60 15.25
C ASN A 198 -12.12 11.91 14.01
N PRO A 199 -12.95 10.85 14.17
CA PRO A 199 -13.36 10.00 13.07
C PRO A 199 -14.32 10.64 12.06
N GLU A 200 -14.97 11.75 12.40
CA GLU A 200 -15.87 12.47 11.48
C GLU A 200 -15.07 13.42 10.57
N ASP A 201 -14.04 14.08 11.11
CA ASP A 201 -13.34 15.21 10.47
C ASP A 201 -11.93 14.87 9.94
N ASP A 202 -11.32 13.76 10.37
CA ASP A 202 -9.95 13.45 10.01
C ASP A 202 -9.82 12.54 8.78
N PHE A 203 -8.79 12.81 7.99
CA PHE A 203 -8.20 11.88 7.04
C PHE A 203 -7.04 11.13 7.70
N VAL A 204 -6.93 9.82 7.42
CA VAL A 204 -5.78 9.01 7.81
C VAL A 204 -5.07 8.52 6.56
N TRP A 205 -3.81 8.90 6.39
CA TRP A 205 -2.99 8.47 5.28
C TRP A 205 -1.87 7.55 5.76
N ILE A 206 -1.99 6.27 5.42
CA ILE A 206 -1.10 5.20 5.84
C ILE A 206 -0.04 4.96 4.77
N HIS A 207 1.23 4.83 5.18
CA HIS A 207 2.35 4.67 4.27
C HIS A 207 3.06 3.32 4.43
N ASP A 208 3.24 2.69 3.28
CA ASP A 208 4.19 1.64 2.97
C ASP A 208 3.90 0.24 3.52
N TYR A 209 4.70 -0.74 3.07
CA TYR A 209 4.52 -2.17 3.32
C TYR A 209 4.59 -2.58 4.80
N HIS A 210 5.08 -1.69 5.67
CA HIS A 210 5.13 -1.87 7.12
C HIS A 210 3.74 -1.92 7.77
N LEU A 211 2.76 -1.21 7.17
CA LEU A 211 1.46 -0.94 7.80
C LEU A 211 0.26 -1.42 6.97
N MET A 212 0.43 -2.47 6.15
CA MET A 212 -0.60 -2.92 5.19
C MET A 212 -1.85 -3.49 5.87
N VAL A 213 -1.75 -3.91 7.14
CA VAL A 213 -2.90 -4.44 7.89
C VAL A 213 -3.61 -3.41 8.76
N LEU A 214 -2.99 -2.24 8.97
CA LEU A 214 -3.56 -1.14 9.74
C LEU A 214 -4.95 -0.69 9.24
N PRO A 215 -5.26 -0.60 7.93
CA PRO A 215 -6.57 -0.16 7.48
C PRO A 215 -7.72 -1.04 8.00
N THR A 216 -7.55 -2.36 8.05
CA THR A 216 -8.57 -3.26 8.65
C THR A 216 -8.77 -2.97 10.13
N ILE A 217 -7.68 -2.74 10.88
CA ILE A 217 -7.76 -2.51 12.33
C ILE A 217 -8.54 -1.22 12.62
N LEU A 218 -8.28 -0.15 11.86
CA LEU A 218 -8.97 1.13 12.01
C LEU A 218 -10.43 1.06 11.52
N ARG A 219 -10.68 0.48 10.32
CA ARG A 219 -12.02 0.37 9.73
C ARG A 219 -13.00 -0.42 10.60
N ARG A 220 -12.49 -1.43 11.32
CA ARG A 220 -13.28 -2.21 12.30
C ARG A 220 -13.86 -1.36 13.41
N ARG A 221 -13.16 -0.30 13.81
CA ARG A 221 -13.60 0.61 14.87
C ARG A 221 -14.36 1.80 14.31
N PHE A 222 -13.97 2.28 13.13
CA PHE A 222 -14.57 3.44 12.48
C PHE A 222 -14.89 3.13 11.02
N VAL A 223 -16.13 2.65 10.79
CA VAL A 223 -16.59 2.15 9.48
C VAL A 223 -16.51 3.23 8.40
N ARG A 224 -16.67 4.51 8.76
CA ARG A 224 -16.74 5.65 7.83
C ARG A 224 -15.47 6.49 7.75
N LEU A 225 -14.42 6.11 8.49
CA LEU A 225 -13.14 6.83 8.53
C LEU A 225 -12.57 7.07 7.13
N ARG A 226 -12.12 8.28 6.82
CA ARG A 226 -11.55 8.59 5.51
C ARG A 226 -10.10 8.11 5.47
N MET A 227 -9.79 7.08 4.69
CA MET A 227 -8.49 6.42 4.72
C MET A 227 -7.84 6.27 3.34
N GLY A 228 -6.61 6.76 3.23
CA GLY A 228 -5.71 6.49 2.12
C GLY A 228 -4.58 5.53 2.52
N PHE A 229 -4.11 4.72 1.59
CA PHE A 229 -2.89 3.94 1.72
C PHE A 229 -1.98 4.22 0.51
N PHE A 230 -0.67 4.38 0.71
CA PHE A 230 0.28 4.50 -0.39
C PHE A 230 1.45 3.53 -0.21
N LEU A 231 1.73 2.70 -1.22
CA LEU A 231 2.86 1.78 -1.24
C LEU A 231 4.07 2.43 -1.94
N HIS A 232 5.18 2.56 -1.22
CA HIS A 232 6.42 3.14 -1.76
C HIS A 232 7.35 2.09 -2.39
N SER A 233 7.17 0.82 -2.01
CA SER A 233 7.84 -0.32 -2.66
C SER A 233 7.14 -0.74 -3.96
N PRO A 234 7.79 -1.56 -4.82
CA PRO A 234 7.08 -2.23 -5.90
C PRO A 234 5.96 -3.12 -5.36
N PHE A 235 4.95 -3.38 -6.18
CA PHE A 235 4.00 -4.47 -5.94
C PHE A 235 4.29 -5.62 -6.92
N PRO A 236 4.58 -6.84 -6.43
CA PRO A 236 5.04 -7.91 -7.29
C PRO A 236 3.90 -8.54 -8.10
N SER A 237 4.23 -9.18 -9.21
CA SER A 237 3.27 -9.93 -10.01
C SER A 237 2.55 -11.01 -9.20
N SER A 238 1.36 -11.43 -9.64
CA SER A 238 0.56 -12.42 -8.90
C SER A 238 1.25 -13.77 -8.71
N GLU A 239 2.14 -14.15 -9.63
CA GLU A 239 2.91 -15.40 -9.54
C GLU A 239 3.93 -15.38 -8.41
N ILE A 240 4.50 -14.21 -8.12
CA ILE A 240 5.40 -13.98 -7.00
C ILE A 240 4.58 -13.78 -5.72
N TYR A 241 3.60 -12.86 -5.75
CA TYR A 241 2.80 -12.50 -4.59
C TYR A 241 2.07 -13.71 -3.97
N ARG A 242 1.61 -14.67 -4.79
CA ARG A 242 0.91 -15.86 -4.29
C ARG A 242 1.78 -16.78 -3.41
N SER A 243 3.10 -16.64 -3.46
CA SER A 243 4.00 -17.39 -2.59
C SER A 243 3.88 -16.95 -1.13
N LEU A 244 3.39 -15.74 -0.84
CA LEU A 244 3.14 -15.26 0.51
C LEU A 244 1.97 -16.04 1.15
N PRO A 245 2.17 -16.69 2.32
CA PRO A 245 1.09 -17.46 2.95
C PRO A 245 -0.08 -16.61 3.45
N VAL A 246 0.17 -15.34 3.82
CA VAL A 246 -0.83 -14.38 4.33
C VAL A 246 -1.30 -13.37 3.28
N ARG A 247 -1.19 -13.74 2.01
CA ARG A 247 -1.53 -12.90 0.84
C ARG A 247 -2.95 -12.38 0.86
N GLU A 248 -3.93 -13.20 1.24
CA GLU A 248 -5.33 -12.80 1.22
C GLU A 248 -5.64 -11.81 2.34
N GLU A 249 -5.08 -12.03 3.53
CA GLU A 249 -5.24 -11.15 4.68
C GLU A 249 -4.71 -9.75 4.38
N ILE A 250 -3.55 -9.65 3.73
CA ILE A 250 -2.96 -8.37 3.34
C ILE A 250 -3.81 -7.68 2.25
N LEU A 251 -4.23 -8.39 1.19
CA LEU A 251 -5.09 -7.80 0.16
C LEU A 251 -6.41 -7.30 0.73
N LYS A 252 -7.10 -8.13 1.52
CA LYS A 252 -8.36 -7.76 2.19
C LYS A 252 -8.14 -6.57 3.11
N ALA A 253 -6.97 -6.47 3.75
CA ALA A 253 -6.68 -5.33 4.60
C ALA A 253 -6.47 -4.03 3.83
N LEU A 254 -5.73 -4.05 2.74
CA LEU A 254 -5.60 -2.87 1.87
C LEU A 254 -6.96 -2.42 1.31
N LEU A 255 -7.86 -3.34 0.99
CA LEU A 255 -9.21 -3.04 0.49
C LEU A 255 -10.14 -2.39 1.54
N ASN A 256 -9.72 -2.30 2.80
CA ASN A 256 -10.40 -1.48 3.82
C ASN A 256 -10.01 0.02 3.74
N SER A 257 -9.05 0.39 2.90
CA SER A 257 -8.77 1.78 2.51
C SER A 257 -9.77 2.27 1.45
N ASP A 258 -9.93 3.58 1.34
CA ASP A 258 -10.76 4.22 0.32
C ASP A 258 -9.95 4.53 -0.94
N LEU A 259 -8.70 4.94 -0.78
CA LEU A 259 -7.77 5.17 -1.89
C LEU A 259 -6.47 4.38 -1.66
N ILE A 260 -5.99 3.66 -2.68
CA ILE A 260 -4.71 2.95 -2.65
C ILE A 260 -3.79 3.51 -3.74
N GLY A 261 -2.62 4.00 -3.35
CA GLY A 261 -1.64 4.63 -4.23
C GLY A 261 -0.43 3.73 -4.53
N PHE A 262 0.04 3.82 -5.77
CA PHE A 262 1.28 3.20 -6.25
C PHE A 262 2.08 4.18 -7.11
N HIS A 263 3.40 3.99 -7.19
CA HIS A 263 4.25 4.86 -8.01
C HIS A 263 4.03 4.70 -9.53
N THR A 264 3.85 3.47 -10.00
CA THR A 264 3.76 3.17 -11.44
C THR A 264 2.49 2.41 -11.78
N PHE A 265 2.10 2.46 -13.05
CA PHE A 265 0.97 1.68 -13.55
C PHE A 265 1.22 0.18 -13.41
N ASP A 266 2.46 -0.29 -13.56
CA ASP A 266 2.78 -1.72 -13.41
C ASP A 266 2.53 -2.23 -12.01
N TYR A 267 2.90 -1.47 -10.97
CA TYR A 267 2.65 -1.88 -9.59
C TYR A 267 1.14 -1.93 -9.30
N ALA A 268 0.40 -0.91 -9.72
CA ALA A 268 -1.06 -0.90 -9.60
C ALA A 268 -1.71 -2.07 -10.37
N ARG A 269 -1.27 -2.32 -11.61
CA ARG A 269 -1.75 -3.44 -12.44
C ARG A 269 -1.50 -4.79 -11.77
N HIS A 270 -0.34 -4.97 -11.14
CA HIS A 270 -0.04 -6.19 -10.40
C HIS A 270 -0.94 -6.36 -9.16
N PHE A 271 -1.19 -5.30 -8.40
CA PHE A 271 -2.15 -5.32 -7.30
C PHE A 271 -3.56 -5.70 -7.76
N LEU A 272 -4.07 -5.02 -8.80
CA LEU A 272 -5.37 -5.32 -9.41
C LEU A 272 -5.47 -6.78 -9.88
N SER A 273 -4.39 -7.28 -10.49
CA SER A 273 -4.33 -8.67 -10.93
C SER A 273 -4.35 -9.67 -9.76
N CYS A 274 -3.75 -9.32 -8.62
CA CYS A 274 -3.83 -10.14 -7.41
C CYS A 274 -5.26 -10.12 -6.82
N CYS A 275 -5.91 -8.95 -6.76
CA CYS A 275 -7.31 -8.85 -6.34
C CYS A 275 -8.23 -9.69 -7.23
N SER A 276 -8.05 -9.65 -8.55
CA SER A 276 -8.83 -10.47 -9.48
C SER A 276 -8.59 -11.97 -9.29
N ARG A 277 -7.33 -12.41 -9.27
CA ARG A 277 -6.98 -13.84 -9.20
C ARG A 277 -7.26 -14.48 -7.85
N MET A 278 -7.09 -13.75 -6.76
CA MET A 278 -7.20 -14.29 -5.40
C MET A 278 -8.56 -14.03 -4.76
N LEU A 279 -9.22 -12.92 -5.12
CA LEU A 279 -10.47 -12.49 -4.49
C LEU A 279 -11.65 -12.44 -5.47
N GLY A 280 -11.43 -12.70 -6.76
CA GLY A 280 -12.49 -12.63 -7.80
C GLY A 280 -12.97 -11.21 -8.09
N LEU A 281 -12.19 -10.19 -7.73
CA LEU A 281 -12.60 -8.78 -7.87
C LEU A 281 -12.22 -8.23 -9.24
N GLU A 282 -13.19 -7.64 -9.93
CA GLU A 282 -12.97 -6.90 -11.17
C GLU A 282 -12.81 -5.41 -10.89
N TYR A 283 -11.91 -4.76 -11.63
CA TYR A 283 -11.76 -3.30 -11.57
C TYR A 283 -12.43 -2.66 -12.78
N GLN A 284 -12.87 -1.42 -12.58
CA GLN A 284 -13.43 -0.59 -13.64
C GLN A 284 -12.54 0.62 -13.85
N SER A 285 -12.35 1.00 -15.10
CA SER A 285 -11.75 2.29 -15.47
C SER A 285 -12.85 3.20 -16.02
N LYS A 286 -13.11 4.33 -15.36
CA LYS A 286 -14.12 5.31 -15.75
C LYS A 286 -13.50 6.71 -15.75
N ARG A 287 -13.48 7.36 -16.92
CA ARG A 287 -12.96 8.74 -17.10
C ARG A 287 -11.54 8.93 -16.54
N GLY A 288 -10.67 7.93 -16.71
CA GLY A 288 -9.29 7.95 -16.22
C GLY A 288 -9.11 7.50 -14.76
N TYR A 289 -10.20 7.24 -14.02
CA TYR A 289 -10.15 6.72 -12.65
C TYR A 289 -10.26 5.21 -12.65
N ILE A 290 -9.39 4.55 -11.89
CA ILE A 290 -9.43 3.11 -11.66
C ILE A 290 -10.06 2.86 -10.30
N GLY A 291 -11.06 1.99 -10.23
CA GLY A 291 -11.71 1.62 -8.98
C GLY A 291 -12.08 0.14 -8.93
N LEU A 292 -12.00 -0.43 -7.74
CA LEU A 292 -12.48 -1.78 -7.41
C LEU A 292 -13.81 -1.67 -6.65
N GLU A 293 -14.84 -2.39 -7.09
CA GLU A 293 -16.05 -2.55 -6.30
C GLU A 293 -15.79 -3.61 -5.23
N TYR A 294 -15.98 -3.25 -3.96
CA TYR A 294 -15.74 -4.11 -2.82
C TYR A 294 -16.88 -3.97 -1.83
N TYR A 295 -17.88 -4.86 -1.94
CA TYR A 295 -19.07 -4.89 -1.09
C TYR A 295 -19.85 -3.57 -1.08
N GLY A 296 -20.05 -2.99 -2.26
CA GLY A 296 -20.79 -1.74 -2.49
C GLY A 296 -19.97 -0.47 -2.24
N ARG A 297 -18.74 -0.59 -1.73
CA ARG A 297 -17.73 0.49 -1.72
C ARG A 297 -16.96 0.50 -3.03
N THR A 298 -16.51 1.67 -3.45
CA THR A 298 -15.51 1.80 -4.51
C THR A 298 -14.17 2.13 -3.87
N VAL A 299 -13.20 1.22 -3.98
CA VAL A 299 -11.82 1.45 -3.58
C VAL A 299 -11.07 2.03 -4.77
N GLY A 300 -10.68 3.31 -4.68
CA GLY A 300 -9.95 3.99 -5.73
C GLY A 300 -8.50 3.53 -5.82
N ILE A 301 -7.95 3.49 -7.03
CA ILE A 301 -6.54 3.20 -7.28
C ILE A 301 -5.88 4.43 -7.91
N LYS A 302 -4.90 5.00 -7.20
CA LYS A 302 -4.09 6.12 -7.66
C LYS A 302 -2.74 5.62 -8.15
N ILE A 303 -2.33 6.11 -9.32
CA ILE A 303 -0.99 5.91 -9.84
C ILE A 303 -0.32 7.26 -9.91
N MET A 304 0.73 7.45 -9.12
CA MET A 304 1.48 8.70 -9.14
C MET A 304 2.89 8.50 -8.58
N PRO A 305 3.92 8.77 -9.37
CA PRO A 305 5.30 8.79 -8.87
C PRO A 305 5.45 9.94 -7.88
N VAL A 306 6.12 9.70 -6.76
CA VAL A 306 6.41 10.78 -5.81
C VAL A 306 7.59 11.62 -6.30
N GLY A 307 7.53 12.92 -6.02
CA GLY A 307 8.58 13.89 -6.34
C GLY A 307 9.53 14.18 -5.18
N ILE A 308 10.38 15.19 -5.38
CA ILE A 308 11.28 15.75 -4.36
C ILE A 308 10.78 17.14 -3.91
N HIS A 309 11.34 17.69 -2.84
CA HIS A 309 11.04 19.06 -2.39
C HIS A 309 12.10 20.04 -2.93
N MET A 310 11.74 20.79 -3.97
CA MET A 310 12.65 21.67 -4.72
C MET A 310 13.39 22.68 -3.82
N GLY A 311 12.66 23.49 -3.05
CA GLY A 311 13.26 24.53 -2.21
C GLY A 311 14.18 23.98 -1.10
N HIS A 312 14.01 22.72 -0.71
CA HIS A 312 14.87 22.08 0.28
C HIS A 312 16.20 21.72 -0.37
N ILE A 313 16.18 21.06 -1.53
CA ILE A 313 17.39 20.73 -2.28
C ILE A 313 18.19 22.00 -2.60
N GLU A 314 17.52 23.07 -3.06
CA GLU A 314 18.18 24.36 -3.29
C GLU A 314 18.82 24.96 -2.02
N SER A 315 18.16 24.83 -0.86
CA SER A 315 18.72 25.30 0.41
C SER A 315 19.99 24.55 0.80
N VAL A 316 20.04 23.25 0.52
CA VAL A 316 21.19 22.40 0.81
C VAL A 316 22.32 22.65 -0.19
N ILE A 317 22.02 22.88 -1.47
CA ILE A 317 23.04 23.28 -2.46
C ILE A 317 23.73 24.57 -2.01
N ARG A 318 22.96 25.57 -1.54
CA ARG A 318 23.52 26.81 -0.96
C ARG A 318 24.37 26.56 0.29
N GLN A 319 24.09 25.52 1.06
CA GLN A 319 24.91 25.13 2.20
C GLN A 319 26.22 24.46 1.77
N ALA A 320 26.17 23.55 0.80
CA ALA A 320 27.35 22.89 0.25
C ALA A 320 28.36 23.89 -0.33
N ASP A 321 27.86 24.99 -0.93
CA ASP A 321 28.67 26.13 -1.38
C ASP A 321 29.45 26.78 -0.24
N LYS A 322 28.74 27.11 0.85
CA LYS A 322 29.32 27.76 2.02
C LYS A 322 30.39 26.89 2.67
N GLU A 323 30.22 25.58 2.61
CA GLU A 323 31.16 24.60 3.12
C GLU A 323 32.34 24.33 2.14
N LEU A 324 32.40 25.03 1.00
CA LEU A 324 33.42 24.89 -0.06
C LEU A 324 33.58 23.44 -0.57
N LYS A 325 32.55 22.60 -0.40
CA LYS A 325 32.63 21.17 -0.73
C LYS A 325 32.74 20.91 -2.22
N VAL A 326 32.08 21.72 -3.03
CA VAL A 326 32.16 21.63 -4.50
C VAL A 326 33.59 21.92 -4.97
N ASP A 327 34.23 22.95 -4.41
CA ASP A 327 35.61 23.33 -4.76
C ASP A 327 36.65 22.31 -4.28
N GLU A 328 36.43 21.67 -3.13
CA GLU A 328 37.24 20.54 -2.67
C GLU A 328 37.17 19.38 -3.66
N LEU A 329 35.97 18.97 -4.07
CA LEU A 329 35.79 17.85 -4.99
C LEU A 329 36.26 18.18 -6.41
N ASN A 330 36.05 19.40 -6.91
CA ASN A 330 36.58 19.84 -8.21
C ASN A 330 38.11 19.75 -8.26
N ARG A 331 38.81 20.13 -7.19
CA ARG A 331 40.28 19.97 -7.09
C ARG A 331 40.67 18.49 -7.00
N GLN A 332 39.94 17.69 -6.24
CA GLN A 332 40.21 16.25 -6.10
C GLN A 332 40.07 15.49 -7.45
N PHE A 333 39.09 15.87 -8.25
CA PHE A 333 38.76 15.24 -9.52
C PHE A 333 39.15 16.08 -10.75
N GLU A 334 40.11 16.99 -10.59
CA GLU A 334 40.56 17.85 -11.68
C GLU A 334 40.99 17.03 -12.91
N GLY A 335 40.47 17.40 -14.09
CA GLY A 335 40.73 16.72 -15.35
C GLY A 335 40.08 15.33 -15.50
N LYS A 336 39.20 14.94 -14.57
CA LYS A 336 38.53 13.63 -14.57
C LYS A 336 37.02 13.79 -14.76
N MET A 337 36.42 12.85 -15.48
CA MET A 337 34.97 12.71 -15.66
C MET A 337 34.41 11.84 -14.54
N VAL A 338 33.55 12.41 -13.70
CA VAL A 338 32.98 11.71 -12.55
C VAL A 338 31.64 11.08 -12.93
N LEU A 339 31.56 9.75 -12.84
CA LEU A 339 30.32 9.01 -12.78
C LEU A 339 29.98 8.74 -11.31
N LEU A 340 28.71 8.84 -10.95
CA LEU A 340 28.28 8.78 -9.56
C LEU A 340 27.21 7.71 -9.34
N GLY A 341 27.44 6.84 -8.38
CA GLY A 341 26.45 5.94 -7.80
C GLY A 341 26.15 6.35 -6.35
N VAL A 342 24.87 6.43 -5.99
CA VAL A 342 24.44 6.66 -4.61
C VAL A 342 23.33 5.66 -4.31
N ASP A 343 23.64 4.68 -3.47
CA ASP A 343 22.75 3.57 -3.19
C ASP A 343 22.82 3.17 -1.71
N ASP A 344 21.73 2.65 -1.19
CA ASP A 344 21.75 2.00 0.11
C ASP A 344 22.39 0.61 -0.02
N MET A 345 23.10 0.14 1.01
CA MET A 345 23.62 -1.22 1.06
C MET A 345 22.46 -2.23 1.09
N ASP A 346 22.13 -2.76 -0.08
CA ASP A 346 21.02 -3.68 -0.33
C ASP A 346 21.24 -4.44 -1.65
N ILE A 347 20.93 -5.75 -1.66
CA ILE A 347 21.05 -6.65 -2.83
C ILE A 347 20.35 -6.11 -4.08
N PHE A 348 19.22 -5.41 -3.92
CA PHE A 348 18.40 -4.97 -5.04
C PHE A 348 18.94 -3.72 -5.72
N LYS A 349 19.97 -3.06 -5.16
CA LYS A 349 20.58 -1.87 -5.75
C LYS A 349 21.58 -2.15 -6.86
N GLY A 350 21.99 -3.41 -7.03
CA GLY A 350 22.83 -3.81 -8.17
C GLY A 350 24.16 -3.06 -8.22
N ILE A 351 24.77 -2.76 -7.07
CA ILE A 351 26.05 -2.05 -6.98
C ILE A 351 27.15 -2.84 -7.71
N ASN A 352 27.24 -4.16 -7.49
CA ASN A 352 28.21 -5.01 -8.20
C ASN A 352 28.04 -4.95 -9.72
N LEU A 353 26.80 -5.00 -10.23
CA LEU A 353 26.54 -4.86 -11.68
C LEU A 353 27.05 -3.53 -12.23
N LYS A 354 26.99 -2.46 -11.44
CA LYS A 354 27.54 -1.14 -11.78
C LYS A 354 29.06 -1.17 -11.88
N LEU A 355 29.73 -1.76 -10.89
CA LEU A 355 31.19 -1.85 -10.85
C LEU A 355 31.70 -2.69 -12.03
N LEU A 356 31.03 -3.81 -12.33
CA LEU A 356 31.34 -4.66 -13.48
C LEU A 356 31.12 -3.94 -14.82
N ALA A 357 30.05 -3.14 -14.94
CA ALA A 357 29.80 -2.35 -16.14
C ALA A 357 30.87 -1.27 -16.33
N PHE A 358 31.28 -0.61 -15.25
CA PHE A 358 32.34 0.40 -15.30
C PHE A 358 33.71 -0.23 -15.63
N GLU A 359 34.03 -1.39 -15.05
CA GLU A 359 35.20 -2.17 -15.43
C GLU A 359 35.19 -2.51 -16.92
N ASN A 360 34.06 -3.02 -17.43
CA ASN A 360 33.93 -3.38 -18.83
C ASN A 360 34.05 -2.15 -19.75
N MET A 361 33.52 -1.00 -19.34
CA MET A 361 33.67 0.27 -20.05
C MET A 361 35.15 0.65 -20.18
N LEU A 362 35.94 0.54 -19.10
CA LEU A 362 37.37 0.87 -19.12
C LEU A 362 38.18 -0.09 -20.01
N ARG A 363 37.76 -1.36 -20.13
CA ARG A 363 38.39 -2.33 -21.06
C ARG A 363 38.06 -2.03 -22.52
N GLN A 364 36.81 -1.77 -22.82
CA GLN A 364 36.32 -1.53 -24.19
C GLN A 364 36.72 -0.15 -24.72
N HIS A 365 36.84 0.84 -23.84
CA HIS A 365 37.19 2.22 -24.16
C HIS A 365 38.44 2.68 -23.40
N PRO A 366 39.65 2.24 -23.81
CA PRO A 366 40.90 2.53 -23.09
C PRO A 366 41.23 4.01 -22.98
N ASN A 367 40.66 4.84 -23.87
CA ASN A 367 40.76 6.29 -23.79
C ASN A 367 40.19 6.85 -22.48
N TRP A 368 39.28 6.17 -21.79
CA TRP A 368 38.77 6.61 -20.49
C TRP A 368 39.65 6.21 -19.30
N GLN A 369 40.62 5.31 -19.50
CA GLN A 369 41.54 4.91 -18.43
C GLN A 369 42.37 6.12 -17.99
N GLY A 370 42.28 6.44 -16.70
CA GLY A 370 42.96 7.59 -16.14
C GLY A 370 42.23 8.92 -16.31
N ARG A 371 41.05 8.92 -16.95
CA ARG A 371 40.20 10.09 -17.17
C ARG A 371 38.79 9.93 -16.61
N ALA A 372 38.23 8.72 -16.54
CA ALA A 372 36.93 8.48 -15.92
C ALA A 372 37.09 7.94 -14.49
N VAL A 373 36.26 8.40 -13.56
CA VAL A 373 36.21 7.88 -12.18
C VAL A 373 34.76 7.56 -11.83
N LEU A 374 34.52 6.37 -11.27
CA LEU A 374 33.26 6.03 -10.63
C LEU A 374 33.36 6.29 -9.13
N VAL A 375 32.62 7.26 -8.63
CA VAL A 375 32.40 7.44 -7.19
C VAL A 375 31.16 6.65 -6.80
N GLN A 376 31.31 5.64 -5.96
CA GLN A 376 30.17 4.87 -5.43
C GLN A 376 30.01 5.16 -3.93
N ILE A 377 28.94 5.86 -3.58
CA ILE A 377 28.50 6.08 -2.21
C ILE A 377 27.55 4.95 -1.82
N ALA A 378 27.90 4.24 -0.75
CA ALA A 378 27.08 3.20 -0.15
C ALA A 378 26.55 3.68 1.21
N ASN A 379 25.27 4.06 1.26
CA ASN A 379 24.63 4.42 2.52
C ASN A 379 24.45 3.15 3.40
N PRO A 380 24.48 3.29 4.74
CA PRO A 380 24.19 2.18 5.63
C PRO A 380 22.86 1.50 5.29
N SER A 381 22.79 0.18 5.49
CA SER A 381 21.56 -0.57 5.28
C SER A 381 20.43 -0.07 6.18
N ARG A 382 19.19 -0.14 5.70
CA ARG A 382 18.00 0.29 6.47
C ARG A 382 17.56 -0.75 7.52
N GLY A 383 18.32 -1.82 7.71
CA GLY A 383 18.06 -2.89 8.68
C GLY A 383 18.97 -4.10 8.44
N GLU A 384 18.97 -5.03 9.38
CA GLU A 384 19.69 -6.31 9.27
C GLU A 384 19.01 -7.22 8.22
N GLY A 385 19.41 -7.01 6.97
CA GLY A 385 19.02 -7.83 5.82
C GLY A 385 19.79 -9.14 5.77
N ILE A 386 19.40 -9.99 4.84
CA ILE A 386 20.10 -11.24 4.53
C ILE A 386 21.32 -10.87 3.67
N GLU A 387 22.51 -11.40 4.01
CA GLU A 387 23.74 -11.33 3.19
C GLU A 387 24.42 -9.95 3.03
N LEU A 388 24.16 -8.98 3.91
CA LEU A 388 24.76 -7.64 3.80
C LEU A 388 26.29 -7.64 3.86
N GLU A 389 26.87 -8.45 4.73
CA GLU A 389 28.32 -8.59 4.89
C GLU A 389 28.97 -9.21 3.65
N GLU A 390 28.32 -10.21 3.04
CA GLU A 390 28.81 -10.90 1.85
C GLU A 390 28.81 -9.96 0.63
N ILE A 391 27.73 -9.21 0.44
CA ILE A 391 27.63 -8.19 -0.62
C ILE A 391 28.71 -7.13 -0.46
N LEU A 392 28.92 -6.65 0.78
CA LEU A 392 29.96 -5.66 1.05
C LEU A 392 31.34 -6.20 0.70
N ALA A 393 31.63 -7.46 1.09
CA ALA A 393 32.89 -8.11 0.76
C ALA A 393 33.09 -8.23 -0.76
N GLU A 394 32.05 -8.63 -1.50
CA GLU A 394 32.09 -8.73 -2.97
C GLU A 394 32.31 -7.37 -3.65
N ILE A 395 31.64 -6.32 -3.16
CA ILE A 395 31.81 -4.94 -3.62
C ILE A 395 33.25 -4.49 -3.38
N GLU A 396 33.77 -4.66 -2.16
CA GLU A 396 35.13 -4.27 -1.83
C GLU A 396 36.18 -5.03 -2.63
N GLU A 397 35.98 -6.33 -2.84
CA GLU A 397 36.86 -7.15 -3.68
C GLU A 397 36.88 -6.64 -5.11
N THR A 398 35.70 -6.35 -5.68
CA THR A 398 35.57 -5.80 -7.04
C THR A 398 36.27 -4.45 -7.16
N CYS A 399 36.04 -3.52 -6.21
CA CYS A 399 36.73 -2.24 -6.15
C CYS A 399 38.26 -2.41 -6.12
N LYS A 400 38.77 -3.25 -5.20
CA LYS A 400 40.22 -3.53 -5.07
C LYS A 400 40.80 -4.10 -6.37
N ARG A 401 40.10 -5.03 -7.00
CA ARG A 401 40.51 -5.68 -8.26
C ARG A 401 40.59 -4.68 -9.41
N VAL A 402 39.54 -3.89 -9.64
CA VAL A 402 39.50 -2.88 -10.71
C VAL A 402 40.54 -1.78 -10.47
N ASN A 403 40.68 -1.29 -9.24
CA ASN A 403 41.67 -0.27 -8.91
C ASN A 403 43.10 -0.78 -9.05
N LYS A 404 43.35 -2.07 -8.80
CA LYS A 404 44.66 -2.69 -9.06
C LYS A 404 44.96 -2.82 -10.56
N GLU A 405 43.96 -3.15 -11.38
CA GLU A 405 44.13 -3.35 -12.83
C GLU A 405 44.31 -2.04 -13.59
N PHE A 406 43.50 -1.02 -13.29
CA PHE A 406 43.46 0.24 -14.06
C PHE A 406 44.02 1.45 -13.30
N GLY A 407 44.31 1.32 -12.00
CA GLY A 407 44.83 2.41 -11.18
C GLY A 407 46.29 2.76 -11.47
N ARG A 408 46.66 4.00 -11.14
CA ARG A 408 48.03 4.51 -11.22
C ARG A 408 48.23 5.56 -10.13
N SER A 409 49.47 6.01 -9.91
CA SER A 409 49.74 7.04 -8.90
C SER A 409 48.85 8.28 -9.11
N GLY A 410 48.08 8.66 -8.08
CA GLY A 410 47.15 9.80 -8.13
C GLY A 410 45.82 9.55 -8.88
N TYR A 411 45.56 8.33 -9.33
CA TYR A 411 44.33 7.96 -10.02
C TYR A 411 43.79 6.60 -9.54
N GLU A 412 42.62 6.66 -8.94
CA GLU A 412 41.83 5.52 -8.55
C GLU A 412 40.56 5.50 -9.42
N PRO A 413 40.36 4.47 -10.28
CA PRO A 413 39.19 4.37 -11.14
C PRO A 413 37.86 4.33 -10.36
N ILE A 414 37.82 3.66 -9.21
CA ILE A 414 36.64 3.52 -8.37
C ILE A 414 36.92 4.09 -6.98
N VAL A 415 36.22 5.15 -6.60
CA VAL A 415 36.25 5.70 -5.23
C VAL A 415 35.03 5.17 -4.48
N PHE A 416 35.24 4.18 -3.63
CA PHE A 416 34.17 3.57 -2.83
C PHE A 416 34.05 4.25 -1.46
N ILE A 417 32.88 4.83 -1.17
CA ILE A 417 32.59 5.56 0.07
C ILE A 417 31.55 4.77 0.86
N HIS A 418 32.01 3.98 1.83
CA HIS A 418 31.16 3.27 2.78
C HIS A 418 31.25 3.92 4.17
N ARG A 419 30.72 5.13 4.25
CA ARG A 419 30.56 5.89 5.51
C ARG A 419 29.35 6.80 5.40
N PRO A 420 28.75 7.22 6.53
CA PRO A 420 27.78 8.30 6.51
C PRO A 420 28.40 9.56 5.88
N ILE A 421 27.69 10.14 4.91
CA ILE A 421 28.03 11.43 4.31
C ILE A 421 26.98 12.47 4.68
N SER A 422 27.39 13.72 4.82
CA SER A 422 26.43 14.80 5.04
C SER A 422 25.61 15.05 3.76
N ILE A 423 24.43 15.62 3.91
CA ILE A 423 23.63 15.99 2.74
C ILE A 423 24.34 17.04 1.88
N SER A 424 25.07 17.98 2.49
CA SER A 424 25.93 18.94 1.79
C SER A 424 27.00 18.24 0.94
N GLU A 425 27.68 17.23 1.49
CA GLU A 425 28.68 16.43 0.77
C GLU A 425 28.03 15.66 -0.40
N ARG A 426 26.84 15.05 -0.18
CA ARG A 426 26.08 14.37 -1.24
C ARG A 426 25.71 15.30 -2.39
N MET A 427 25.19 16.49 -2.09
CA MET A 427 24.82 17.48 -3.11
C MET A 427 26.05 18.01 -3.86
N ALA A 428 27.21 18.12 -3.20
CA ALA A 428 28.46 18.47 -3.86
C ALA A 428 28.87 17.40 -4.89
N TYR A 429 28.78 16.12 -4.54
CA TYR A 429 29.00 15.03 -5.51
C TYR A 429 28.02 15.08 -6.69
N TYR A 430 26.72 15.29 -6.45
CA TYR A 430 25.75 15.45 -7.54
C TYR A 430 26.09 16.63 -8.45
N THR A 431 26.59 17.73 -7.88
CA THR A 431 26.95 18.93 -8.64
C THR A 431 28.10 18.65 -9.62
N ILE A 432 29.16 17.97 -9.16
CA ILE A 432 30.36 17.72 -9.97
C ILE A 432 30.22 16.51 -10.90
N ALA A 433 29.28 15.60 -10.63
CA ALA A 433 29.11 14.38 -11.41
C ALA A 433 28.62 14.69 -12.84
N GLU A 434 29.32 14.14 -13.82
CA GLU A 434 28.93 14.21 -15.22
C GLU A 434 27.74 13.31 -15.52
N CYS A 435 27.69 12.14 -14.88
CA CYS A 435 26.61 11.18 -15.02
C CYS A 435 26.27 10.53 -13.68
N VAL A 436 24.99 10.40 -13.37
CA VAL A 436 24.52 9.51 -12.30
C VAL A 436 24.10 8.17 -12.88
N VAL A 437 24.57 7.08 -12.25
CA VAL A 437 24.33 5.71 -12.71
C VAL A 437 23.56 4.92 -11.66
N VAL A 438 22.35 4.51 -12.01
CA VAL A 438 21.43 3.75 -11.14
C VAL A 438 21.15 2.38 -11.77
N THR A 439 21.72 1.34 -11.19
CA THR A 439 21.66 -0.05 -11.71
C THR A 439 20.80 -0.97 -10.86
N ALA A 440 19.92 -0.41 -10.03
CA ALA A 440 19.04 -1.20 -9.18
C ALA A 440 18.22 -2.20 -10.01
N VAL A 441 18.29 -3.48 -9.63
CA VAL A 441 17.59 -4.57 -10.33
C VAL A 441 16.09 -4.53 -10.03
N ARG A 442 15.71 -3.98 -8.88
CA ARG A 442 14.34 -3.60 -8.51
C ARG A 442 14.39 -2.44 -7.52
N ASP A 443 13.59 -1.42 -7.74
CA ASP A 443 13.41 -0.32 -6.78
C ASP A 443 12.03 0.30 -6.94
N GLY A 444 11.36 0.61 -5.83
CA GLY A 444 10.01 1.18 -5.85
C GLY A 444 9.97 2.56 -6.47
N MET A 445 10.61 3.52 -5.82
CA MET A 445 10.92 4.83 -6.39
C MET A 445 12.34 5.20 -6.00
N ASN A 446 13.13 5.64 -6.98
CA ASN A 446 14.47 6.12 -6.75
C ASN A 446 14.52 7.64 -6.99
N LEU A 447 14.78 8.41 -5.93
CA LEU A 447 14.79 9.87 -5.99
C LEU A 447 16.18 10.46 -6.28
N THR A 448 17.24 9.64 -6.27
CA THR A 448 18.61 10.08 -6.56
C THR A 448 18.73 10.78 -7.92
N PRO A 449 18.16 10.26 -9.02
CA PRO A 449 18.13 10.98 -10.29
C PRO A 449 17.47 12.37 -10.18
N TYR A 450 16.41 12.51 -9.39
CA TYR A 450 15.69 13.78 -9.25
C TYR A 450 16.53 14.79 -8.49
N GLU A 451 17.12 14.39 -7.35
CA GLU A 451 18.06 15.23 -6.60
C GLU A 451 19.21 15.72 -7.48
N TYR A 452 19.82 14.80 -8.26
CA TYR A 452 20.89 15.10 -9.19
C TYR A 452 20.52 16.13 -10.25
N ILE A 453 19.34 15.98 -10.87
CA ILE A 453 18.86 16.92 -11.89
C ILE A 453 18.79 18.34 -11.32
N ILE A 454 18.31 18.51 -10.08
CA ILE A 454 18.21 19.83 -9.45
C ILE A 454 19.58 20.39 -9.07
N CYS A 455 20.51 19.54 -8.59
CA CYS A 455 21.89 19.98 -8.37
C CYS A 455 22.57 20.48 -9.66
N ARG A 456 22.28 19.83 -10.79
CA ARG A 456 22.84 20.22 -12.10
C ARG A 456 22.16 21.42 -12.75
N GLU A 457 20.91 21.71 -12.39
CA GLU A 457 20.29 23.00 -12.71
C GLU A 457 21.05 24.13 -11.97
N GLY A 458 21.33 23.91 -10.69
CA GLY A 458 21.96 24.89 -9.81
C GLY A 458 20.95 25.91 -9.27
N VAL A 459 21.46 26.95 -8.60
CA VAL A 459 20.63 27.96 -7.93
C VAL A 459 20.80 29.32 -8.61
N SER A 460 19.69 29.93 -9.03
CA SER A 460 19.70 31.29 -9.59
C SER A 460 20.17 32.32 -8.56
N GLY A 461 21.12 33.19 -8.94
CA GLY A 461 21.62 34.28 -8.08
C GLY A 461 22.72 33.91 -7.09
N ALA A 462 23.33 32.72 -7.21
CA ALA A 462 24.53 32.38 -6.46
C ALA A 462 25.73 33.22 -6.97
N ASN A 463 26.32 34.03 -6.10
CA ASN A 463 27.46 34.93 -6.37
C ASN A 463 28.83 34.24 -6.39
N THR A 464 28.85 32.91 -6.44
CA THR A 464 30.02 32.03 -6.28
C THR A 464 29.90 30.86 -7.26
N GLY A 465 31.00 30.16 -7.56
CA GLY A 465 31.21 29.22 -8.68
C GLY A 465 30.24 28.04 -8.88
N LEU A 466 29.13 28.01 -8.15
CA LEU A 466 27.97 27.12 -8.31
C LEU A 466 26.95 27.56 -9.37
N SER A 467 26.97 28.82 -9.78
CA SER A 467 26.38 29.13 -11.09
C SER A 467 27.25 28.39 -12.10
N LEU A 468 26.86 27.17 -12.48
CA LEU A 468 27.43 26.49 -13.64
C LEU A 468 27.31 27.48 -14.79
N VAL A 469 28.40 28.19 -15.09
CA VAL A 469 28.44 29.24 -16.09
C VAL A 469 28.39 28.52 -17.42
N GLY A 470 27.21 28.51 -18.02
CA GLY A 470 26.95 27.84 -19.28
C GLY A 470 25.72 26.95 -19.25
N PRO A 471 25.52 26.17 -20.31
CA PRO A 471 24.34 25.33 -20.46
C PRO A 471 24.28 24.21 -19.42
N LYS A 472 23.06 23.91 -18.96
CA LYS A 472 22.79 22.93 -17.91
C LYS A 472 22.69 21.51 -18.48
N LYS A 473 23.25 20.53 -17.77
CA LYS A 473 23.47 19.17 -18.27
C LYS A 473 23.27 18.16 -17.15
N SER A 474 22.45 17.14 -17.35
CA SER A 474 22.29 16.03 -16.40
C SER A 474 22.18 14.69 -17.14
N MET A 475 23.28 13.95 -17.15
CA MET A 475 23.30 12.62 -17.78
C MET A 475 22.94 11.54 -16.78
N LEU A 476 22.11 10.61 -17.24
CA LEU A 476 21.48 9.60 -16.42
C LEU A 476 21.56 8.26 -17.15
N VAL A 477 22.22 7.29 -16.52
CA VAL A 477 22.15 5.87 -16.91
C VAL A 477 21.30 5.17 -15.87
N VAL A 478 20.11 4.71 -16.26
CA VAL A 478 19.06 4.34 -15.31
C VAL A 478 18.48 2.99 -15.67
N SER A 479 18.41 2.10 -14.69
CA SER A 479 17.76 0.80 -14.82
C SER A 479 16.30 0.95 -15.26
N GLU A 480 15.85 0.10 -16.19
CA GLU A 480 14.45 0.01 -16.58
C GLU A 480 13.53 -0.53 -15.46
N PHE A 481 14.11 -1.05 -14.38
CA PHE A 481 13.41 -1.71 -13.29
C PHE A 481 13.12 -0.83 -12.06
N ILE A 482 13.30 0.49 -12.17
CA ILE A 482 13.03 1.45 -11.08
C ILE A 482 11.86 2.38 -11.41
N GLY A 483 11.11 2.78 -10.38
CA GLY A 483 9.87 3.54 -10.59
C GLY A 483 10.00 4.93 -11.23
N CYS A 484 11.17 5.57 -11.20
CA CYS A 484 11.39 6.86 -11.86
C CYS A 484 11.78 6.74 -13.34
N SER A 485 12.13 5.54 -13.81
CA SER A 485 12.59 5.32 -15.19
C SER A 485 11.57 5.70 -16.26
N PRO A 486 10.26 5.39 -16.12
CA PRO A 486 9.24 5.83 -17.08
C PRO A 486 9.09 7.36 -17.15
N SER A 487 9.34 8.06 -16.03
CA SER A 487 9.19 9.50 -15.90
C SER A 487 10.33 10.29 -16.57
N LEU A 488 11.54 9.74 -16.57
CA LEU A 488 12.75 10.41 -17.06
C LEU A 488 13.04 10.05 -18.52
N SER A 489 12.28 10.66 -19.44
CA SER A 489 12.35 10.36 -20.88
C SER A 489 13.70 10.62 -21.56
N GLY A 490 14.57 11.44 -20.98
CA GLY A 490 15.92 11.72 -21.49
C GLY A 490 17.01 10.78 -20.96
N ALA A 491 16.69 9.86 -20.03
CA ALA A 491 17.67 8.96 -19.43
C ALA A 491 18.03 7.83 -20.42
N ILE A 492 19.29 7.40 -20.38
CA ILE A 492 19.75 6.20 -21.08
C ILE A 492 19.30 5.01 -20.24
N ARG A 493 18.26 4.30 -20.72
CA ARG A 493 17.68 3.17 -20.00
C ARG A 493 18.51 1.92 -20.24
N VAL A 494 18.82 1.20 -19.16
CA VAL A 494 19.61 -0.02 -19.22
C VAL A 494 18.88 -1.18 -18.54
N ASN A 495 19.12 -2.37 -19.04
CA ASN A 495 18.90 -3.58 -18.27
C ASN A 495 20.20 -3.88 -17.52
N PRO A 496 20.27 -3.69 -16.18
CA PRO A 496 21.52 -3.82 -15.42
C PRO A 496 22.11 -5.23 -15.44
N TRP A 497 21.32 -6.26 -15.80
CA TRP A 497 21.82 -7.63 -15.97
C TRP A 497 22.70 -7.78 -17.21
N ASN A 498 22.57 -6.89 -18.19
CA ASN A 498 23.46 -6.81 -19.35
C ASN A 498 24.60 -5.82 -19.05
N VAL A 499 25.68 -6.35 -18.51
CA VAL A 499 26.89 -5.60 -18.12
C VAL A 499 27.51 -4.87 -19.32
N GLU A 500 27.56 -5.52 -20.49
CA GLU A 500 28.13 -4.95 -21.71
C GLU A 500 27.31 -3.74 -22.21
N SER A 501 25.99 -3.91 -22.31
CA SER A 501 25.11 -2.80 -22.71
C SER A 501 25.12 -1.66 -21.69
N THR A 502 25.27 -1.98 -20.39
CA THR A 502 25.37 -0.96 -19.34
C THR A 502 26.70 -0.21 -19.43
N ALA A 503 27.79 -0.89 -19.77
CA ALA A 503 29.10 -0.28 -20.01
C ALA A 503 29.07 0.67 -21.21
N GLU A 504 28.46 0.27 -22.32
CA GLU A 504 28.28 1.14 -23.48
C GLU A 504 27.40 2.35 -23.16
N ALA A 505 26.33 2.18 -22.38
CA ALA A 505 25.51 3.29 -21.92
C ALA A 505 26.27 4.28 -21.02
N MET A 506 27.18 3.79 -20.17
CA MET A 506 28.08 4.64 -19.38
C MET A 506 29.06 5.41 -20.28
N ASN A 507 29.61 4.77 -21.32
CA ASN A 507 30.47 5.45 -22.28
C ASN A 507 29.68 6.50 -23.10
N GLU A 508 28.50 6.14 -23.59
CA GLU A 508 27.61 7.04 -24.32
C GLU A 508 27.31 8.29 -23.49
N SER A 509 26.98 8.13 -22.21
CA SER A 509 26.59 9.26 -21.35
C SER A 509 27.68 10.33 -21.22
N ILE A 510 28.96 9.93 -21.14
CA ILE A 510 30.10 10.84 -20.97
C ILE A 510 30.72 11.30 -22.30
N SER A 511 30.53 10.55 -23.39
CA SER A 511 31.04 10.88 -24.74
C SER A 511 30.05 11.64 -25.62
N MET A 512 28.79 11.74 -25.19
CA MET A 512 27.71 12.43 -25.89
C MET A 512 28.04 13.90 -26.20
N ALA A 513 27.52 14.41 -27.33
CA ALA A 513 27.67 15.80 -27.70
C ALA A 513 26.95 16.73 -26.69
N GLU A 514 27.57 17.87 -26.37
CA GLU A 514 27.09 18.80 -25.34
C GLU A 514 25.65 19.29 -25.59
N SER A 515 25.30 19.59 -26.85
CA SER A 515 23.93 20.01 -27.22
C SER A 515 22.87 18.95 -26.93
N GLU A 516 23.23 17.67 -27.02
CA GLU A 516 22.30 16.59 -26.68
C GLU A 516 22.16 16.44 -25.16
N LYS A 517 23.25 16.60 -24.40
CA LYS A 517 23.21 16.62 -22.93
C LYS A 517 22.29 17.73 -22.41
N GLU A 518 22.34 18.90 -23.03
CA GLU A 518 21.48 20.06 -22.73
C GLU A 518 20.00 19.75 -23.00
N LEU A 519 19.68 19.18 -24.17
CA LEU A 519 18.31 18.81 -24.52
C LEU A 519 17.73 17.76 -23.57
N ARG A 520 18.55 16.77 -23.16
CA ARG A 520 18.13 15.75 -22.18
C ARG A 520 17.90 16.37 -20.81
N HIS A 521 18.78 17.27 -20.38
CA HIS A 521 18.62 18.01 -19.13
C HIS A 521 17.32 18.82 -19.09
N GLU A 522 16.99 19.57 -20.14
CA GLU A 522 15.76 20.36 -20.20
C GLU A 522 14.51 19.49 -19.99
N LYS A 523 14.47 18.31 -20.62
CA LYS A 523 13.38 17.33 -20.44
C LYS A 523 13.31 16.82 -19.01
N HIS A 524 14.46 16.49 -18.43
CA HIS A 524 14.55 16.03 -17.04
C HIS A 524 14.05 17.08 -16.06
N TYR A 525 14.59 18.30 -16.15
CA TYR A 525 14.27 19.39 -15.24
C TYR A 525 12.80 19.78 -15.34
N ARG A 526 12.23 19.88 -16.56
CA ARG A 526 10.81 20.18 -16.77
C ARG A 526 9.90 19.18 -16.06
N TYR A 527 10.22 17.89 -16.10
CA TYR A 527 9.44 16.88 -15.40
C TYR A 527 9.55 17.05 -13.87
N VAL A 528 10.77 17.08 -13.35
CA VAL A 528 11.03 17.09 -11.89
C VAL A 528 10.48 18.36 -11.22
N SER A 529 10.61 19.51 -11.88
CA SER A 529 10.10 20.81 -11.37
C SER A 529 8.58 20.93 -11.34
N THR A 530 7.86 20.10 -12.12
CA THR A 530 6.38 20.13 -12.18
C THR A 530 5.73 19.00 -11.39
N HIS A 531 6.50 17.95 -11.05
CA HIS A 531 6.02 16.76 -10.33
C HIS A 531 6.77 16.64 -9.00
N ASP A 532 6.68 17.68 -8.18
CA ASP A 532 7.28 17.72 -6.85
C ASP A 532 6.43 16.98 -5.80
N VAL A 533 6.94 16.90 -4.57
CA VAL A 533 6.22 16.23 -3.47
C VAL A 533 4.90 16.92 -3.10
N ALA A 534 4.80 18.25 -3.28
CA ALA A 534 3.60 19.01 -2.97
C ALA A 534 2.49 18.74 -4.00
N PHE A 535 2.84 18.62 -5.29
CA PHE A 535 1.92 18.15 -6.32
C PHE A 535 1.41 16.74 -6.01
N TRP A 536 2.31 15.84 -5.60
CA TRP A 536 1.95 14.47 -5.24
C TRP A 536 0.95 14.42 -4.06
N SER A 537 1.21 15.14 -2.97
CA SER A 537 0.31 15.10 -1.81
C SER A 537 -1.04 15.76 -2.07
N ARG A 538 -1.05 16.91 -2.76
CA ARG A 538 -2.28 17.60 -3.17
C ARG A 538 -3.17 16.72 -4.04
N SER A 539 -2.58 16.07 -5.05
CA SER A 539 -3.33 15.23 -5.97
C SER A 539 -3.84 13.94 -5.31
N PHE A 540 -3.12 13.41 -4.33
CA PHE A 540 -3.61 12.26 -3.55
C PHE A 540 -4.79 12.65 -2.64
N LEU A 541 -4.71 13.79 -1.95
CA LEU A 541 -5.82 14.30 -1.13
C LEU A 541 -7.10 14.52 -1.95
N GLN A 542 -6.99 15.19 -3.10
CA GLN A 542 -8.15 15.45 -3.98
C GLN A 542 -8.88 14.16 -4.40
N ASP A 543 -8.12 13.11 -4.75
CA ASP A 543 -8.71 11.82 -5.11
C ASP A 543 -9.28 11.09 -3.89
N MET A 544 -8.70 11.30 -2.70
CA MET A 544 -9.20 10.74 -1.46
C MET A 544 -10.52 11.39 -1.04
N GLU A 545 -10.62 12.71 -1.06
CA GLU A 545 -11.86 13.48 -0.84
C GLU A 545 -12.97 12.99 -1.76
N ARG A 546 -12.66 12.86 -3.05
CA ARG A 546 -13.61 12.37 -4.05
C ARG A 546 -14.09 10.95 -3.76
N THR A 547 -13.18 10.05 -3.40
CA THR A 547 -13.52 8.64 -3.16
C THR A 547 -14.33 8.47 -1.86
N CYS A 548 -14.03 9.30 -0.86
CA CYS A 548 -14.72 9.31 0.43
C CYS A 548 -16.13 9.95 0.39
N ALA A 549 -16.45 10.74 -0.64
CA ALA A 549 -17.75 11.41 -0.75
C ALA A 549 -18.97 10.46 -0.66
N ASP A 550 -18.80 9.20 -1.09
CA ASP A 550 -19.85 8.19 -1.05
C ASP A 550 -20.14 7.66 0.38
N HIS A 551 -19.24 7.83 1.35
CA HIS A 551 -19.46 7.41 2.75
C HIS A 551 -20.64 8.13 3.43
N PHE A 552 -21.00 9.31 2.92
CA PHE A 552 -22.11 10.10 3.43
C PHE A 552 -23.40 9.87 2.65
N ARG A 553 -23.32 9.21 1.49
CA ARG A 553 -24.45 8.88 0.64
C ARG A 553 -24.97 7.47 0.84
N LYS A 554 -24.17 6.56 1.41
CA LYS A 554 -24.52 5.14 1.60
C LYS A 554 -24.58 4.79 3.09
N ARG A 555 -25.40 3.80 3.44
CA ARG A 555 -25.38 3.18 4.77
C ARG A 555 -24.31 2.10 4.78
N CYS A 556 -23.41 2.16 5.76
CA CYS A 556 -22.27 1.25 5.86
C CYS A 556 -22.37 0.39 7.12
N TRP A 557 -22.20 -0.93 6.98
CA TRP A 557 -22.16 -1.88 8.08
C TRP A 557 -20.86 -2.68 8.07
N GLY A 558 -20.23 -2.80 9.23
CA GLY A 558 -19.11 -3.71 9.42
C GLY A 558 -19.60 -5.15 9.59
N ILE A 559 -19.12 -6.08 8.75
CA ILE A 559 -19.47 -7.50 8.81
C ILE A 559 -18.19 -8.34 8.84
N GLY A 560 -18.19 -9.39 9.66
CA GLY A 560 -17.07 -10.35 9.76
C GLY A 560 -16.13 -10.08 10.92
N LEU A 561 -15.19 -11.00 11.13
CA LEU A 561 -14.20 -10.98 12.21
C LEU A 561 -12.78 -11.07 11.62
N GLY A 562 -11.80 -10.52 12.34
CA GLY A 562 -10.38 -10.60 11.95
C GLY A 562 -10.14 -9.99 10.57
N PHE A 563 -9.38 -10.70 9.75
CA PHE A 563 -9.11 -10.32 8.35
C PHE A 563 -10.26 -10.67 7.38
N GLY A 564 -11.30 -11.35 7.85
CA GLY A 564 -12.56 -11.51 7.13
C GLY A 564 -13.52 -10.32 7.31
N PHE A 565 -13.14 -9.31 8.10
CA PHE A 565 -13.90 -8.09 8.25
C PHE A 565 -13.95 -7.30 6.94
N ARG A 566 -15.15 -6.81 6.64
CA ARG A 566 -15.44 -5.99 5.46
C ARG A 566 -16.52 -4.98 5.80
N VAL A 567 -16.54 -3.90 5.05
CA VAL A 567 -17.63 -2.91 5.11
C VAL A 567 -18.55 -3.14 3.93
N VAL A 568 -19.82 -3.39 4.23
CA VAL A 568 -20.87 -3.44 3.22
C VAL A 568 -21.54 -2.07 3.16
N ALA A 569 -21.51 -1.43 1.99
CA ALA A 569 -22.13 -0.14 1.76
C ALA A 569 -23.32 -0.29 0.81
N LEU A 570 -24.53 0.04 1.28
CA LEU A 570 -25.76 -0.07 0.50
C LEU A 570 -26.43 1.29 0.37
N ASP A 571 -27.33 1.39 -0.61
CA ASP A 571 -28.17 2.58 -0.79
C ASP A 571 -28.95 2.92 0.49
N PRO A 572 -29.19 4.20 0.84
CA PRO A 572 -29.98 4.57 2.01
C PRO A 572 -31.40 3.98 2.01
N ASN A 573 -31.96 3.78 0.82
CA ASN A 573 -33.28 3.17 0.64
C ASN A 573 -33.24 1.64 0.72
N PHE A 574 -32.06 1.03 0.88
CA PHE A 574 -31.95 -0.39 1.12
C PHE A 574 -32.65 -0.73 2.45
N ARG A 575 -33.74 -1.48 2.33
CA ARG A 575 -34.43 -2.05 3.48
C ARG A 575 -33.93 -3.46 3.69
N LYS A 576 -33.20 -3.66 4.80
CA LYS A 576 -32.89 -5.01 5.28
C LYS A 576 -34.22 -5.68 5.59
N LEU A 577 -34.49 -6.82 4.98
CA LEU A 577 -35.67 -7.61 5.31
C LEU A 577 -35.49 -8.18 6.72
N SER A 578 -36.47 -7.97 7.59
CA SER A 578 -36.50 -8.56 8.93
C SER A 578 -36.86 -10.04 8.81
N ILE A 579 -36.14 -10.89 9.56
CA ILE A 579 -36.47 -12.32 9.63
C ILE A 579 -37.89 -12.48 10.15
N ASP A 580 -38.29 -11.72 11.17
CA ASP A 580 -39.63 -11.79 11.74
C ASP A 580 -40.71 -11.41 10.72
N ASP A 581 -40.47 -10.36 9.92
CA ASP A 581 -41.41 -9.94 8.87
C ASP A 581 -41.51 -10.99 7.76
N ILE A 582 -40.37 -11.56 7.35
CA ILE A 582 -40.33 -12.63 6.34
C ILE A 582 -41.05 -13.87 6.86
N VAL A 583 -40.77 -14.33 8.07
CA VAL A 583 -41.39 -15.52 8.66
C VAL A 583 -42.89 -15.28 8.84
N ALA A 584 -43.29 -14.11 9.32
CA ALA A 584 -44.70 -13.76 9.47
C ALA A 584 -45.42 -13.71 8.12
N ALA A 585 -44.81 -13.13 7.08
CA ALA A 585 -45.34 -13.14 5.73
C ALA A 585 -45.43 -14.57 5.19
N TYR A 586 -44.35 -15.34 5.27
CA TYR A 586 -44.27 -16.73 4.84
C TYR A 586 -45.36 -17.60 5.48
N CYS A 587 -45.59 -17.48 6.78
CA CYS A 587 -46.62 -18.22 7.49
C CYS A 587 -48.05 -17.85 7.05
N ARG A 588 -48.30 -16.58 6.73
CA ARG A 588 -49.63 -16.09 6.30
C ARG A 588 -49.93 -16.35 4.82
N SER A 589 -48.92 -16.38 3.95
CA SER A 589 -49.11 -16.54 2.51
C SER A 589 -49.70 -17.91 2.16
N LYS A 590 -50.71 -17.91 1.28
CA LYS A 590 -51.37 -19.13 0.79
C LYS A 590 -50.68 -19.77 -0.42
N SER A 591 -49.86 -18.99 -1.12
CA SER A 591 -49.00 -19.43 -2.22
C SER A 591 -47.75 -18.56 -2.24
N ARG A 592 -46.58 -19.18 -2.38
CA ARG A 592 -45.27 -18.54 -2.19
C ARG A 592 -44.36 -18.91 -3.34
N ALA A 593 -43.93 -17.92 -4.12
CA ALA A 593 -42.92 -18.12 -5.15
C ALA A 593 -41.53 -17.84 -4.57
N ILE A 594 -40.63 -18.84 -4.64
CA ILE A 594 -39.26 -18.74 -4.14
C ILE A 594 -38.31 -18.93 -5.32
N LEU A 595 -37.55 -17.89 -5.64
CA LEU A 595 -36.62 -17.88 -6.76
C LEU A 595 -35.19 -17.85 -6.22
N LEU A 596 -34.42 -18.90 -6.52
CA LEU A 596 -33.06 -19.12 -6.02
C LEU A 596 -32.05 -18.98 -7.16
N ASP A 597 -30.93 -18.30 -6.91
CA ASP A 597 -29.79 -18.32 -7.83
C ASP A 597 -28.83 -19.46 -7.47
N TYR A 598 -28.47 -20.27 -8.46
CA TYR A 598 -27.50 -21.34 -8.24
C TYR A 598 -26.06 -20.81 -8.22
N ASP A 599 -25.69 -19.98 -9.19
CA ASP A 599 -24.31 -19.57 -9.47
C ASP A 599 -23.89 -18.30 -8.68
N GLY A 600 -24.11 -18.31 -7.37
CA GLY A 600 -23.76 -17.21 -6.48
C GLY A 600 -24.38 -17.33 -5.09
N THR A 601 -25.64 -17.79 -5.01
CA THR A 601 -26.35 -17.97 -3.74
C THR A 601 -26.21 -19.39 -3.18
N LEU A 602 -26.50 -20.43 -3.98
CA LEU A 602 -26.42 -21.82 -3.51
C LEU A 602 -25.02 -22.45 -3.70
N MET A 603 -24.25 -21.95 -4.66
CA MET A 603 -22.86 -22.35 -4.90
C MET A 603 -21.92 -21.14 -4.88
N PRO A 604 -20.86 -21.17 -4.06
CA PRO A 604 -19.80 -20.17 -4.13
C PRO A 604 -19.14 -20.18 -5.52
N GLN A 605 -18.94 -19.01 -6.11
CA GLN A 605 -18.35 -18.87 -7.46
C GLN A 605 -16.95 -19.51 -7.59
N ASN A 606 -16.24 -19.68 -6.47
CA ASN A 606 -14.84 -20.11 -6.42
C ASN A 606 -14.65 -21.63 -6.19
N GLN A 607 -15.73 -22.43 -6.15
CA GLN A 607 -15.58 -23.89 -5.99
C GLN A 607 -15.18 -24.58 -7.30
N ILE A 608 -14.18 -25.46 -7.21
CA ILE A 608 -13.73 -26.33 -8.31
C ILE A 608 -14.83 -27.35 -8.67
N VAL A 609 -15.46 -27.93 -7.65
CA VAL A 609 -16.58 -28.85 -7.80
C VAL A 609 -17.87 -28.05 -7.83
N LYS A 610 -18.54 -28.03 -8.98
CA LYS A 610 -19.73 -27.20 -9.23
C LYS A 610 -21.05 -27.94 -9.08
N THR A 611 -21.01 -29.15 -8.52
CA THR A 611 -22.19 -29.98 -8.28
C THR A 611 -22.74 -29.73 -6.88
N PRO A 612 -24.07 -29.75 -6.69
CA PRO A 612 -24.68 -29.49 -5.39
C PRO A 612 -24.33 -30.61 -4.38
N GLY A 613 -24.03 -30.23 -3.15
CA GLY A 613 -23.80 -31.19 -2.07
C GLY A 613 -25.09 -31.84 -1.56
N PRO A 614 -25.01 -32.97 -0.83
CA PRO A 614 -26.18 -33.68 -0.31
C PRO A 614 -27.08 -32.83 0.59
N GLN A 615 -26.49 -31.92 1.38
CA GLN A 615 -27.23 -31.00 2.24
C GLN A 615 -28.10 -30.03 1.44
N VAL A 616 -27.56 -29.44 0.37
CA VAL A 616 -28.30 -28.53 -0.53
C VAL A 616 -29.48 -29.25 -1.18
N LEU A 617 -29.26 -30.48 -1.66
CA LEU A 617 -30.32 -31.28 -2.27
C LEU A 617 -31.42 -31.66 -1.26
N SER A 618 -31.04 -32.03 -0.04
CA SER A 618 -31.99 -32.34 1.04
C SER A 618 -32.86 -31.13 1.37
N LEU A 619 -32.24 -29.95 1.46
CA LEU A 619 -32.91 -28.72 1.81
C LEU A 619 -33.85 -28.23 0.70
N LEU A 620 -33.42 -28.29 -0.56
CA LEU A 620 -34.28 -28.00 -1.71
C LEU A 620 -35.49 -28.95 -1.75
N ASN A 621 -35.29 -30.23 -1.47
CA ASN A 621 -36.39 -31.20 -1.39
C ASN A 621 -37.38 -30.88 -0.26
N ARG A 622 -36.89 -30.50 0.93
CA ARG A 622 -37.75 -30.02 2.02
C ARG A 622 -38.55 -28.79 1.61
N LEU A 623 -37.89 -27.81 0.99
CA LEU A 623 -38.52 -26.56 0.59
C LEU A 623 -39.59 -26.77 -0.50
N CYS A 624 -39.32 -27.65 -1.46
CA CYS A 624 -40.26 -28.05 -2.51
C CYS A 624 -41.34 -29.04 -2.02
N GLY A 625 -41.21 -29.58 -0.80
CA GLY A 625 -42.17 -30.50 -0.20
C GLY A 625 -43.41 -29.81 0.35
N ASP A 626 -43.33 -28.50 0.67
CA ASP A 626 -44.49 -27.72 1.07
C ASP A 626 -45.33 -27.37 -0.18
N PRO A 627 -46.60 -27.81 -0.27
CA PRO A 627 -47.44 -27.58 -1.44
C PRO A 627 -47.79 -26.11 -1.69
N LYS A 628 -47.59 -25.23 -0.71
CA LYS A 628 -47.76 -23.78 -0.88
C LYS A 628 -46.55 -23.13 -1.56
N ASN A 629 -45.41 -23.82 -1.66
CA ASN A 629 -44.18 -23.31 -2.25
C ASN A 629 -44.09 -23.67 -3.73
N ILE A 630 -43.77 -22.66 -4.53
CA ILE A 630 -43.36 -22.80 -5.92
C ILE A 630 -41.89 -22.37 -5.99
N VAL A 631 -40.99 -23.34 -6.04
CA VAL A 631 -39.54 -23.09 -6.01
C VAL A 631 -38.97 -23.19 -7.41
N PHE A 632 -38.26 -22.15 -7.84
CA PHE A 632 -37.48 -22.14 -9.06
C PHE A 632 -36.03 -21.83 -8.75
N MET A 633 -35.13 -22.47 -9.49
CA MET A 633 -33.72 -22.18 -9.45
C MET A 633 -33.25 -21.66 -10.80
N VAL A 634 -32.60 -20.51 -10.80
CA VAL A 634 -32.02 -19.85 -11.98
C VAL A 634 -30.52 -20.06 -11.99
N SER A 635 -29.96 -20.35 -13.16
CA SER A 635 -28.53 -20.63 -13.30
C SER A 635 -28.04 -20.26 -14.71
N GLY A 636 -26.77 -19.88 -14.80
CA GLY A 636 -26.08 -19.70 -16.08
C GLY A 636 -25.67 -21.03 -16.73
N ARG A 637 -25.84 -22.17 -16.05
CA ARG A 637 -25.42 -23.49 -16.51
C ARG A 637 -26.34 -24.03 -17.62
N GLY A 638 -25.81 -24.94 -18.42
CA GLY A 638 -26.56 -25.64 -19.46
C GLY A 638 -27.60 -26.61 -18.89
N ARG A 639 -28.63 -26.90 -19.69
CA ARG A 639 -29.76 -27.76 -19.31
C ARG A 639 -29.34 -29.13 -18.82
N ASP A 640 -28.43 -29.80 -19.53
CA ASP A 640 -28.07 -31.20 -19.24
C ASP A 640 -27.41 -31.34 -17.88
N SER A 641 -26.51 -30.42 -17.53
CA SER A 641 -25.86 -30.36 -16.23
C SER A 641 -26.87 -30.16 -15.11
N LEU A 642 -27.74 -29.14 -15.22
CA LEU A 642 -28.76 -28.87 -14.19
C LEU A 642 -29.76 -30.01 -14.05
N ASN A 643 -30.17 -30.62 -15.16
CA ASN A 643 -31.08 -31.75 -15.14
C ASN A 643 -30.47 -32.96 -14.44
N SER A 644 -29.18 -33.23 -14.67
CA SER A 644 -28.45 -34.31 -13.98
C SER A 644 -28.28 -34.03 -12.49
N TRP A 645 -27.87 -32.80 -12.13
CA TRP A 645 -27.52 -32.45 -10.75
C TRP A 645 -28.74 -32.40 -9.83
N PHE A 646 -29.88 -31.91 -10.35
CA PHE A 646 -31.11 -31.72 -9.59
C PHE A 646 -32.18 -32.77 -9.90
N LEU A 647 -31.79 -33.87 -10.55
CA LEU A 647 -32.64 -35.04 -10.73
C LEU A 647 -33.31 -35.53 -9.42
N PRO A 648 -32.62 -35.48 -8.25
CA PRO A 648 -33.25 -35.84 -6.97
C PRO A 648 -34.36 -34.88 -6.50
N CYS A 649 -34.48 -33.68 -7.08
CA CYS A 649 -35.43 -32.64 -6.70
C CYS A 649 -36.56 -32.50 -7.75
N LYS A 650 -37.50 -33.45 -7.76
CA LYS A 650 -38.54 -33.54 -8.81
C LYS A 650 -39.48 -32.34 -8.89
N ASN A 651 -39.77 -31.72 -7.75
CA ASN A 651 -40.69 -30.58 -7.66
C ASN A 651 -40.01 -29.22 -7.89
N LEU A 652 -38.69 -29.20 -8.17
CA LEU A 652 -37.92 -27.99 -8.41
C LEU A 652 -38.03 -27.56 -9.88
N GLY A 653 -38.48 -26.33 -10.11
CA GLY A 653 -38.40 -25.66 -11.40
C GLY A 653 -36.96 -25.23 -11.71
N LEU A 654 -36.49 -25.43 -12.94
CA LEU A 654 -35.12 -25.09 -13.34
C LEU A 654 -35.12 -24.07 -14.48
N ALA A 655 -34.34 -23.01 -14.37
CA ALA A 655 -34.09 -22.03 -15.41
C ALA A 655 -32.60 -22.08 -15.79
N ALA A 656 -32.30 -22.65 -16.96
CA ALA A 656 -30.94 -22.85 -17.47
C ALA A 656 -30.55 -21.73 -18.45
N GLU A 657 -29.25 -21.52 -18.63
CA GLU A 657 -28.68 -20.55 -19.57
C GLU A 657 -29.25 -19.14 -19.35
N HIS A 658 -29.17 -18.67 -18.10
CA HIS A 658 -29.74 -17.40 -17.66
C HIS A 658 -31.25 -17.30 -17.91
N GLY A 659 -31.92 -18.46 -17.86
CA GLY A 659 -33.36 -18.64 -18.02
C GLY A 659 -33.85 -18.61 -19.47
N TYR A 660 -32.98 -18.83 -20.45
CA TYR A 660 -33.42 -19.11 -21.83
C TYR A 660 -34.27 -20.40 -21.92
N PHE A 661 -33.93 -21.40 -21.09
CA PHE A 661 -34.68 -22.64 -20.98
C PHE A 661 -35.31 -22.77 -19.60
N LEU A 662 -36.59 -23.14 -19.56
CA LEU A 662 -37.33 -23.34 -18.33
C LEU A 662 -37.86 -24.78 -18.24
N ARG A 663 -37.62 -25.45 -17.11
CA ARG A 663 -38.17 -26.75 -16.78
C ARG A 663 -39.27 -26.62 -15.76
N THR A 664 -40.46 -27.11 -16.11
CA THR A 664 -41.60 -27.24 -15.18
C THR A 664 -42.14 -28.66 -15.26
N LYS A 665 -42.27 -29.36 -14.13
CA LYS A 665 -42.77 -30.76 -14.08
C LYS A 665 -42.05 -31.67 -15.09
N ASP A 666 -40.71 -31.63 -15.06
CA ASP A 666 -39.80 -32.41 -15.92
C ASP A 666 -39.82 -32.11 -17.43
N VAL A 667 -40.58 -31.11 -17.89
CA VAL A 667 -40.62 -30.68 -19.29
C VAL A 667 -39.82 -29.39 -19.49
N TRP A 668 -38.82 -29.43 -20.38
CA TRP A 668 -38.05 -28.25 -20.79
C TRP A 668 -38.75 -27.51 -21.93
N ASN A 669 -38.96 -26.21 -21.75
CA ASN A 669 -39.47 -25.29 -22.76
C ASN A 669 -38.41 -24.22 -23.08
N SER A 670 -38.21 -23.93 -24.36
CA SER A 670 -37.39 -22.79 -24.80
C SER A 670 -38.23 -21.53 -24.88
N LEU A 671 -37.80 -20.44 -24.27
CA LEU A 671 -38.47 -19.14 -24.39
C LEU A 671 -38.06 -18.44 -25.70
N ARG A 672 -38.29 -19.08 -26.86
CA ARG A 672 -37.99 -18.50 -28.18
C ARG A 672 -39.01 -17.46 -28.66
N THR A 673 -40.18 -17.36 -28.04
CA THR A 673 -41.27 -16.51 -28.54
C THR A 673 -41.52 -15.20 -27.79
N HIS A 674 -40.99 -14.97 -26.59
CA HIS A 674 -41.30 -13.75 -25.81
C HIS A 674 -40.04 -13.11 -25.21
N PHE A 675 -39.13 -12.63 -26.05
CA PHE A 675 -37.95 -11.83 -25.65
C PHE A 675 -38.28 -10.39 -25.22
N GLN A 676 -39.49 -10.12 -24.71
CA GLN A 676 -39.86 -8.80 -24.19
C GLN A 676 -40.22 -8.75 -22.71
N ASN A 677 -40.40 -9.87 -22.00
CA ASN A 677 -40.84 -9.79 -20.59
C ASN A 677 -40.21 -10.86 -19.71
N PHE A 678 -38.98 -10.62 -19.22
CA PHE A 678 -38.45 -11.34 -18.05
C PHE A 678 -39.11 -10.89 -16.72
N TYR A 679 -40.17 -10.08 -16.78
CA TYR A 679 -40.88 -9.54 -15.62
C TYR A 679 -42.36 -9.96 -15.51
N ALA A 680 -42.86 -10.89 -16.34
CA ALA A 680 -44.26 -11.31 -16.29
C ALA A 680 -44.40 -12.82 -16.02
N LEU A 681 -44.41 -13.19 -14.73
CA LEU A 681 -45.06 -14.43 -14.29
C LEU A 681 -46.58 -14.30 -14.48
N PRO A 682 -47.34 -15.42 -14.57
CA PRO A 682 -48.79 -15.39 -14.76
C PRO A 682 -49.46 -14.60 -13.62
N LYS A 683 -50.09 -13.48 -13.96
CA LYS A 683 -50.75 -12.52 -13.04
C LYS A 683 -52.04 -13.03 -12.36
N GLY A 684 -52.25 -14.34 -12.27
CA GLY A 684 -53.44 -14.90 -11.62
C GLY A 684 -53.05 -15.91 -10.55
N HIS A 685 -53.19 -15.53 -9.28
CA HIS A 685 -53.09 -16.37 -8.05
C HIS A 685 -51.82 -16.30 -7.19
N LEU A 686 -50.87 -15.41 -7.45
CA LEU A 686 -49.68 -15.26 -6.58
C LEU A 686 -49.77 -13.95 -5.80
N ASN A 687 -50.02 -14.05 -4.49
CA ASN A 687 -50.14 -12.90 -3.60
C ASN A 687 -48.78 -12.37 -3.10
N ASP A 688 -47.70 -13.17 -3.12
CA ASP A 688 -46.36 -12.75 -2.67
C ASP A 688 -45.23 -13.44 -3.49
N VAL A 689 -44.28 -12.66 -4.05
CA VAL A 689 -43.14 -13.16 -4.86
C VAL A 689 -41.82 -12.80 -4.19
N TRP A 690 -40.94 -13.79 -3.98
CA TRP A 690 -39.64 -13.62 -3.32
C TRP A 690 -38.49 -13.89 -4.29
N PHE A 691 -37.60 -12.91 -4.47
CA PHE A 691 -36.38 -13.01 -5.28
C PHE A 691 -35.14 -13.06 -4.38
N LEU A 692 -34.33 -14.10 -4.49
CA LEU A 692 -32.94 -14.14 -4.01
C LEU A 692 -32.01 -13.98 -5.22
N LYS A 693 -31.44 -12.79 -5.39
CA LYS A 693 -30.45 -12.49 -6.43
C LYS A 693 -29.36 -11.61 -5.85
N ASP A 694 -28.10 -11.90 -6.16
CA ASP A 694 -26.98 -11.07 -5.73
C ASP A 694 -27.14 -9.61 -6.18
N GLY A 695 -26.87 -8.67 -5.26
CA GLY A 695 -26.82 -7.23 -5.48
C GLY A 695 -28.01 -6.43 -4.96
N CYS A 696 -29.20 -7.02 -4.83
CA CYS A 696 -30.34 -6.46 -4.12
C CYS A 696 -31.24 -7.60 -3.62
N THR A 697 -31.66 -7.50 -2.35
CA THR A 697 -32.68 -8.33 -1.66
C THR A 697 -32.15 -9.61 -0.96
N ALA A 698 -32.34 -9.61 0.37
CA ALA A 698 -32.04 -10.59 1.43
C ALA A 698 -31.24 -11.85 1.11
N CYS A 699 -30.07 -12.02 1.74
CA CYS A 699 -29.59 -13.35 2.11
C CYS A 699 -30.40 -13.85 3.32
N ILE A 700 -31.24 -14.86 3.13
CA ILE A 700 -31.80 -15.66 4.22
C ILE A 700 -30.97 -16.95 4.26
N ASN A 701 -30.46 -17.31 5.44
CA ASN A 701 -29.78 -18.58 5.61
C ASN A 701 -30.81 -19.70 5.43
N LEU A 702 -30.60 -20.57 4.44
CA LEU A 702 -31.56 -21.63 4.10
C LEU A 702 -31.81 -22.61 5.27
N GLU A 703 -30.87 -22.73 6.21
CA GLU A 703 -31.03 -23.53 7.43
C GLU A 703 -32.13 -23.02 8.38
N GLU A 704 -32.58 -21.77 8.23
CA GLU A 704 -33.62 -21.16 9.08
C GLU A 704 -35.04 -21.32 8.49
N PHE A 705 -35.20 -21.97 7.32
CA PHE A 705 -36.49 -22.28 6.68
C PHE A 705 -37.08 -23.66 7.02
#